data_AF-A0A9W7XI96-F1
#
_entry.id   AF-A0A9W7XI96-F1
#
_cell.length_a   1.000
_cell.length_b   1.000
_cell.length_c   1.000
_cell.angle_alpha   90.00
_cell.angle_beta   90.00
_cell.angle_gamma   90.00
#
_symmetry.space_group_name_H-M   'P 1'
#
loop_
_entity.id
_entity.type
_entity.pdbx_description
1 polymer ?
#
loop_
_entity_poly.entity_id
_entity_poly.type
_entity_poly.pdbx_seq_one_letter_code
_entity_poly.pdbx_strand_id
1 'polypeptide(L)'
;MLSRSTLSKAQAVAKLNSMPRNALAATMLRAALLHTLKPRQQASAATATATANAALSSSADAAAALSTSATAARHTLAPLDTFLRRHNGPRESDVETMLQALGFKTLDEMIAATVPESIRLPEPLHIADGEYAERELLAKLKKIAEKNKVYRSFIGTGYTDVVVPPVILRNILENPGWYTQYTPYHPEISQGRLESLLNFQTVVSDLTGLAAANASLLDEGTAAGEALVVCLNSSRKKDRNVFFADANCHPQTLAVLKTRAEGFGAEIIVDDYKTFDFASLGNRLAGALVSYPDTYGNIGEYKALADKVHELGGQLVVVADLMSLAVLQAPAEFGADIAIGNTQRFGVPLGYGGPHAAFFATTEANQRRVPGRIIGVSRDAEGNRAYRLALQTREQHIRREKASSNICTAQALLANMAAMYAVYHGPEGIRAIANRIHRFTQILAASVAAAGHKVENDSYFDTLRIRLADSTTATEIHARADERRINLRRIDSRTVGVTLDEAITREELVQLAEIFGSDAASVDALTAGAASSVAESSAVPAGLVRQSAILTHPIFSRYHSETEMLRYITQLQNKDLSLANAMIPLGSCTMKLNATTELIPITWPEFGQIHPFVPADQAQGYAQMIKDLEDDLAAITGMDATTVQPNSGAQGEYAGLRAIRAYQQSVGEGRRN
;
A
#
# COMPACT_ATOMS: atom_id res chain seq x y z
N MET A 1 55.42 39.38 0.88
CA MET A 1 55.63 39.45 -0.59
C MET A 1 54.41 38.83 -1.27
N LEU A 2 53.66 39.68 -2.01
CA LEU A 2 52.80 39.43 -3.20
C LEU A 2 51.82 38.23 -3.15
N SER A 3 50.52 38.39 -2.87
CA SER A 3 49.38 38.99 -3.62
C SER A 3 48.68 38.07 -4.65
N ARG A 4 47.34 38.22 -4.72
CA ARG A 4 46.31 37.75 -5.70
C ARG A 4 45.54 36.49 -5.24
N SER A 5 44.26 36.49 -4.89
CA SER A 5 42.99 37.15 -5.29
C SER A 5 42.31 36.58 -6.57
N THR A 6 41.34 35.69 -6.35
CA THR A 6 39.92 35.67 -6.79
C THR A 6 39.44 36.20 -8.16
N LEU A 7 38.43 35.46 -8.69
CA LEU A 7 37.33 35.81 -9.63
C LEU A 7 37.66 35.84 -11.14
N SER A 8 36.81 35.45 -12.10
CA SER A 8 35.48 34.81 -12.11
C SER A 8 35.18 34.29 -13.52
N LYS A 9 34.47 33.16 -13.61
CA LYS A 9 33.91 32.55 -14.83
C LYS A 9 32.75 33.36 -15.42
N ALA A 10 33.06 34.46 -16.10
CA ALA A 10 32.07 35.25 -16.84
C ALA A 10 32.63 35.66 -18.20
N GLN A 11 32.87 34.69 -19.10
CA GLN A 11 33.22 34.98 -20.50
C GLN A 11 33.12 33.80 -21.50
N ALA A 12 32.44 32.69 -21.14
CA ALA A 12 32.34 31.51 -21.99
C ALA A 12 30.91 31.19 -22.49
N VAL A 13 30.00 32.17 -22.51
CA VAL A 13 28.62 32.02 -23.03
C VAL A 13 28.28 33.17 -24.00
N ALA A 14 29.18 33.41 -24.96
CA ALA A 14 28.93 34.37 -26.04
C ALA A 14 29.69 33.97 -27.31
N LYS A 15 29.43 32.75 -27.82
CA LYS A 15 29.89 32.29 -29.14
C LYS A 15 29.17 31.01 -29.55
N LEU A 16 27.85 31.06 -29.74
CA LEU A 16 27.09 29.96 -30.39
C LEU A 16 25.72 30.38 -30.95
N ASN A 17 25.56 31.64 -31.33
CA ASN A 17 24.35 32.12 -32.03
C ASN A 17 24.73 33.04 -33.20
N SER A 18 24.92 32.46 -34.40
CA SER A 18 24.86 33.18 -35.69
C SER A 18 24.72 32.22 -36.90
N MET A 19 23.47 31.84 -37.23
CA MET A 19 22.80 31.65 -38.57
C MET A 19 23.44 30.84 -39.73
N PRO A 20 22.70 30.39 -40.80
CA PRO A 20 21.23 30.21 -41.02
C PRO A 20 20.81 28.86 -41.69
N ARG A 21 19.48 28.68 -41.87
CA ARG A 21 18.78 27.57 -42.58
C ARG A 21 18.67 27.80 -44.11
N ASN A 22 18.93 26.77 -44.94
CA ASN A 22 18.01 26.19 -45.95
C ASN A 22 18.71 25.30 -47.01
N ALA A 23 18.05 24.16 -47.28
CA ALA A 23 17.87 23.39 -48.53
C ALA A 23 19.07 23.01 -49.43
N LEU A 24 19.24 21.70 -49.67
CA LEU A 24 19.31 21.12 -51.03
C LEU A 24 19.10 19.59 -51.00
N ALA A 25 18.40 19.10 -52.02
CA ALA A 25 17.86 17.75 -52.15
C ALA A 25 18.77 16.79 -52.96
N ALA A 26 18.42 15.50 -52.85
CA ALA A 26 18.47 14.46 -53.88
C ALA A 26 19.57 13.36 -53.77
N THR A 27 19.03 12.13 -53.93
CA THR A 27 19.62 10.92 -54.54
C THR A 27 20.37 9.94 -53.63
N MET A 28 19.73 8.83 -53.26
CA MET A 28 19.91 7.52 -53.92
C MET A 28 19.14 6.41 -53.18
N LEU A 29 18.14 5.83 -53.86
CA LEU A 29 17.47 4.59 -53.49
C LEU A 29 17.29 3.76 -54.77
N ARG A 30 17.94 2.61 -54.84
CA ARG A 30 17.75 1.48 -55.79
C ARG A 30 18.48 0.29 -55.17
N ALA A 31 18.04 -0.95 -55.25
CA ALA A 31 16.76 -1.57 -55.60
C ALA A 31 16.85 -3.00 -55.04
N ALA A 32 15.71 -3.67 -54.96
CA ALA A 32 15.56 -4.98 -54.35
C ALA A 32 15.67 -6.14 -55.37
N LEU A 33 15.39 -7.36 -54.89
CA LEU A 33 14.99 -8.60 -55.62
C LEU A 33 16.15 -9.40 -56.28
N LEU A 34 16.22 -10.75 -56.33
CA LEU A 34 15.26 -11.87 -56.21
C LEU A 34 15.99 -13.25 -56.15
N HIS A 35 15.26 -14.25 -55.62
CA HIS A 35 15.18 -15.68 -56.01
C HIS A 35 16.22 -16.77 -55.62
N THR A 36 15.86 -17.53 -54.57
CA THR A 36 15.47 -18.97 -54.55
C THR A 36 15.88 -19.92 -55.69
N LEU A 37 16.49 -21.07 -55.36
CA LEU A 37 15.91 -22.44 -55.47
C LEU A 37 16.98 -23.56 -55.22
N LYS A 38 16.68 -24.47 -54.30
CA LYS A 38 17.19 -25.88 -54.18
C LYS A 38 16.27 -26.80 -55.03
N PRO A 39 16.32 -28.17 -55.03
CA PRO A 39 17.23 -29.18 -54.43
C PRO A 39 17.58 -30.39 -55.36
N ARG A 40 18.40 -31.34 -54.87
CA ARG A 40 18.43 -32.83 -55.09
C ARG A 40 19.76 -33.36 -54.48
N GLN A 41 19.96 -34.56 -53.91
CA GLN A 41 19.25 -35.85 -53.83
C GLN A 41 19.97 -36.75 -52.78
N GLN A 42 19.21 -37.64 -52.10
CA GLN A 42 19.48 -39.04 -51.65
C GLN A 42 20.77 -39.39 -50.84
N ALA A 43 20.65 -39.90 -49.59
CA ALA A 43 20.53 -41.33 -49.14
C ALA A 43 21.83 -42.16 -49.39
N SER A 44 22.40 -43.01 -48.52
CA SER A 44 21.93 -43.87 -47.42
C SER A 44 23.10 -44.33 -46.51
N ALA A 45 22.88 -44.51 -45.20
CA ALA A 45 22.95 -45.77 -44.42
C ALA A 45 24.29 -46.51 -44.23
N ALA A 46 24.62 -46.78 -42.95
CA ALA A 46 25.03 -48.09 -42.36
C ALA A 46 26.16 -48.01 -41.30
N THR A 47 25.75 -48.14 -40.02
CA THR A 47 26.25 -49.07 -38.98
C THR A 47 27.75 -49.36 -38.80
N ALA A 48 28.26 -49.11 -37.58
CA ALA A 48 28.58 -50.14 -36.55
C ALA A 48 29.85 -49.82 -35.71
N THR A 49 29.63 -49.72 -34.39
CA THR A 49 30.42 -50.25 -33.26
C THR A 49 31.95 -50.02 -33.16
N ALA A 50 32.27 -49.22 -32.13
CA ALA A 50 32.95 -49.63 -30.90
C ALA A 50 34.49 -49.48 -30.77
N THR A 51 34.82 -49.01 -29.56
CA THR A 51 36.09 -49.06 -28.83
C THR A 51 37.22 -48.11 -29.25
N ALA A 52 37.47 -47.09 -28.41
CA ALA A 52 38.76 -46.97 -27.72
C ALA A 52 38.72 -45.88 -26.64
N ASN A 53 39.24 -46.26 -25.48
CA ASN A 53 39.59 -45.43 -24.32
C ASN A 53 40.39 -44.16 -24.69
N ALA A 54 40.00 -43.04 -24.09
CA ALA A 54 40.91 -42.01 -23.58
C ALA A 54 40.15 -41.05 -22.65
N ALA A 55 39.73 -41.57 -21.49
CA ALA A 55 39.40 -40.73 -20.35
C ALA A 55 40.71 -40.32 -19.68
N LEU A 56 40.91 -39.00 -19.51
CA LEU A 56 41.86 -38.27 -18.64
C LEU A 56 42.56 -37.13 -19.40
N SER A 57 41.83 -36.03 -19.60
CA SER A 57 42.32 -34.64 -19.47
C SER A 57 41.31 -33.66 -20.09
N SER A 58 40.82 -32.73 -19.27
CA SER A 58 40.20 -31.42 -19.62
C SER A 58 39.03 -31.07 -18.68
N SER A 59 39.29 -31.08 -17.37
CA SER A 59 38.38 -30.48 -16.38
C SER A 59 38.54 -28.95 -16.28
N ALA A 60 38.94 -28.29 -17.37
CA ALA A 60 39.12 -26.84 -17.44
C ALA A 60 38.24 -26.16 -18.51
N ASP A 61 37.65 -26.92 -19.44
CA ASP A 61 36.84 -26.38 -20.54
C ASP A 61 35.32 -26.48 -20.32
N ALA A 62 34.87 -27.13 -19.23
CA ALA A 62 33.44 -27.27 -18.94
C ALA A 62 32.83 -26.05 -18.21
N ALA A 63 33.64 -25.20 -17.60
CA ALA A 63 33.17 -24.00 -16.88
C ALA A 63 33.05 -22.75 -17.77
N ALA A 64 33.63 -22.79 -18.98
CA ALA A 64 33.56 -21.70 -19.96
C ALA A 64 32.32 -21.73 -20.86
N ALA A 65 31.41 -22.70 -20.66
CA ALA A 65 30.27 -22.97 -21.55
C ALA A 65 28.96 -22.24 -21.18
N LEU A 66 28.93 -21.44 -20.11
CA LEU A 66 27.71 -20.74 -19.66
C LEU A 66 27.67 -19.24 -20.01
N SER A 67 28.69 -18.69 -20.69
CA SER A 67 28.74 -17.26 -21.04
C SER A 67 29.06 -16.96 -22.52
N THR A 68 29.27 -17.95 -23.38
CA THR A 68 29.60 -17.73 -24.80
C THR A 68 28.88 -18.72 -25.71
N SER A 69 27.55 -18.60 -25.77
CA SER A 69 26.75 -19.30 -26.79
C SER A 69 25.41 -18.59 -27.03
N ALA A 70 25.49 -17.37 -27.56
CA ALA A 70 24.35 -16.68 -28.19
C ALA A 70 23.88 -17.35 -29.52
N THR A 71 24.34 -18.57 -29.81
CA THR A 71 23.91 -19.39 -30.95
C THR A 71 23.92 -20.89 -30.63
N ALA A 72 23.61 -21.29 -29.39
CA ALA A 72 23.05 -22.61 -29.18
C ALA A 72 21.78 -22.67 -30.04
N ALA A 73 21.72 -23.60 -30.99
CA ALA A 73 20.61 -23.75 -31.93
C ALA A 73 19.30 -23.52 -31.20
N ARG A 74 18.66 -22.35 -31.40
CA ARG A 74 17.35 -22.08 -30.81
C ARG A 74 16.51 -23.26 -31.22
N HIS A 75 16.15 -24.09 -30.25
CA HIS A 75 15.29 -25.23 -30.48
C HIS A 75 14.12 -24.70 -31.30
N THR A 76 13.79 -25.31 -32.44
CA THR A 76 12.87 -24.70 -33.42
C THR A 76 11.51 -24.32 -32.83
N LEU A 77 11.19 -24.88 -31.64
CA LEU A 77 9.98 -24.67 -30.88
C LEU A 77 10.15 -23.79 -29.62
N ALA A 78 11.32 -23.21 -29.35
CA ALA A 78 11.56 -22.37 -28.17
C ALA A 78 10.78 -21.05 -28.26
N PRO A 79 10.29 -20.51 -27.13
CA PRO A 79 9.57 -19.24 -27.10
C PRO A 79 10.47 -18.07 -27.51
N LEU A 80 9.89 -17.06 -28.17
CA LEU A 80 10.60 -15.88 -28.67
C LEU A 80 10.46 -14.66 -27.74
N ASP A 81 9.50 -14.70 -26.81
CA ASP A 81 9.15 -13.68 -25.83
C ASP A 81 9.91 -13.87 -24.49
N THR A 82 11.23 -14.08 -24.60
CA THR A 82 12.12 -14.13 -23.42
C THR A 82 12.26 -12.74 -22.76
N PHE A 83 12.27 -12.72 -21.43
CA PHE A 83 12.20 -11.48 -20.63
C PHE A 83 13.54 -10.75 -20.49
N LEU A 84 14.67 -11.46 -20.35
CA LEU A 84 15.97 -10.85 -20.03
C LEU A 84 16.37 -9.72 -21.00
N ARG A 85 16.15 -9.92 -22.30
CA ARG A 85 16.43 -8.94 -23.36
C ARG A 85 15.47 -7.74 -23.40
N ARG A 86 14.38 -7.79 -22.63
CA ARG A 86 13.44 -6.69 -22.42
C ARG A 86 13.78 -5.92 -21.15
N HIS A 87 14.22 -6.62 -20.10
CA HIS A 87 14.62 -6.04 -18.84
C HIS A 87 15.96 -5.30 -18.92
N ASN A 88 16.98 -5.94 -19.51
CA ASN A 88 18.30 -5.35 -19.67
C ASN A 88 18.33 -4.44 -20.89
N GLY A 89 18.56 -3.14 -20.65
CA GLY A 89 18.64 -2.13 -21.71
C GLY A 89 19.80 -2.34 -22.69
N PRO A 90 21.05 -2.50 -22.21
CA PRO A 90 22.21 -2.73 -23.08
C PRO A 90 22.11 -4.03 -23.87
N ARG A 91 22.36 -3.96 -25.18
CA ARG A 91 22.52 -5.11 -26.06
C ARG A 91 23.95 -5.65 -25.97
N GLU A 92 24.20 -6.84 -26.51
CA GLU A 92 25.55 -7.44 -26.56
C GLU A 92 26.59 -6.46 -27.13
N SER A 93 26.28 -5.79 -28.24
CA SER A 93 27.17 -4.78 -28.84
C SER A 93 27.42 -3.55 -27.96
N ASP A 94 26.42 -3.16 -27.14
CA ASP A 94 26.56 -2.04 -26.22
C ASP A 94 27.46 -2.46 -25.05
N VAL A 95 27.29 -3.68 -24.54
CA VAL A 95 28.12 -4.27 -23.48
C VAL A 95 29.57 -4.37 -23.93
N GLU A 96 29.84 -4.86 -25.15
CA GLU A 96 31.20 -4.89 -25.73
C GLU A 96 31.83 -3.49 -25.78
N THR A 97 31.07 -2.50 -26.25
CA THR A 97 31.53 -1.10 -26.32
C THR A 97 31.84 -0.54 -24.92
N MET A 98 30.98 -0.84 -23.93
CA MET A 98 31.17 -0.42 -22.54
C MET A 98 32.38 -1.09 -21.89
N LEU A 99 32.57 -2.39 -22.10
CA LEU A 99 33.72 -3.15 -21.60
C LEU A 99 35.03 -2.62 -22.20
N GLN A 100 35.04 -2.34 -23.52
CA GLN A 100 36.20 -1.74 -24.18
C GLN A 100 36.55 -0.36 -23.58
N ALA A 101 35.56 0.48 -23.29
CA ALA A 101 35.77 1.78 -22.66
C ALA A 101 36.32 1.66 -21.23
N LEU A 102 35.98 0.58 -20.51
CA LEU A 102 36.47 0.28 -19.17
C LEU A 102 37.79 -0.50 -19.15
N GLY A 103 38.27 -0.96 -20.31
CA GLY A 103 39.51 -1.73 -20.44
C GLY A 103 39.38 -3.23 -20.12
N PHE A 104 38.15 -3.78 -20.11
CA PHE A 104 37.89 -5.20 -19.89
C PHE A 104 37.53 -5.91 -21.20
N LYS A 105 37.84 -7.21 -21.30
CA LYS A 105 37.48 -8.03 -22.47
C LYS A 105 36.13 -8.73 -22.31
N THR A 106 35.78 -9.10 -21.07
CA THR A 106 34.54 -9.82 -20.76
C THR A 106 33.88 -9.27 -19.51
N LEU A 107 32.59 -9.55 -19.36
CA LEU A 107 31.86 -9.23 -18.14
C LEU A 107 32.45 -9.96 -16.93
N ASP A 108 32.86 -11.22 -17.10
CA ASP A 108 33.50 -12.02 -16.05
C ASP A 108 34.79 -11.39 -15.55
N GLU A 109 35.62 -10.83 -16.44
CA GLU A 109 36.84 -10.12 -16.06
C GLU A 109 36.51 -8.85 -15.23
N MET A 110 35.48 -8.10 -15.64
CA MET A 110 35.01 -6.92 -14.92
C MET A 110 34.46 -7.28 -13.53
N ILE A 111 33.63 -8.31 -13.42
CA ILE A 111 33.13 -8.82 -12.14
C ILE A 111 34.31 -9.33 -11.30
N ALA A 112 35.28 -9.99 -11.93
CA ALA A 112 36.45 -10.52 -11.26
C ALA A 112 37.29 -9.43 -10.57
N ALA A 113 37.40 -8.27 -11.21
CA ALA A 113 38.07 -7.09 -10.68
C ALA A 113 37.23 -6.29 -9.66
N THR A 114 35.91 -6.49 -9.62
CA THR A 114 34.98 -5.66 -8.82
C THR A 114 34.55 -6.34 -7.51
N VAL A 115 34.15 -7.61 -7.56
CA VAL A 115 33.58 -8.33 -6.41
C VAL A 115 34.63 -9.28 -5.83
N PRO A 116 35.03 -9.21 -4.54
CA PRO A 116 36.04 -10.10 -3.98
C PRO A 116 35.67 -11.58 -4.14
N GLU A 117 36.65 -12.41 -4.54
CA GLU A 117 36.44 -13.85 -4.76
C GLU A 117 35.91 -14.58 -3.53
N SER A 118 36.36 -14.18 -2.33
CA SER A 118 35.99 -14.82 -1.05
C SER A 118 34.50 -14.71 -0.68
N ILE A 119 33.73 -13.88 -1.38
CA ILE A 119 32.29 -13.69 -1.13
C ILE A 119 31.42 -13.99 -2.37
N ARG A 120 31.99 -14.53 -3.45
CA ARG A 120 31.20 -14.94 -4.62
C ARG A 120 30.50 -16.26 -4.35
N LEU A 121 29.37 -16.47 -5.01
CA LEU A 121 28.71 -17.77 -4.99
C LEU A 121 29.64 -18.81 -5.63
N PRO A 122 29.86 -19.96 -4.97
CA PRO A 122 30.70 -21.03 -5.52
C PRO A 122 30.03 -21.74 -6.69
N GLU A 123 28.69 -21.73 -6.74
CA GLU A 123 27.87 -22.36 -7.76
C GLU A 123 26.79 -21.38 -8.26
N PRO A 124 26.31 -21.51 -9.51
CA PRO A 124 25.20 -20.71 -10.01
C PRO A 124 23.95 -20.83 -9.14
N LEU A 125 23.17 -19.76 -9.07
CA LEU A 125 21.91 -19.74 -8.33
C LEU A 125 20.90 -20.68 -8.99
N HIS A 126 20.35 -21.62 -8.22
CA HIS A 126 19.29 -22.52 -8.66
C HIS A 126 17.93 -21.99 -8.19
N ILE A 127 17.17 -21.38 -9.10
CA ILE A 127 15.77 -20.99 -8.89
C ILE A 127 14.88 -21.96 -9.67
N ALA A 128 13.86 -22.51 -9.00
CA ALA A 128 13.03 -23.60 -9.54
C ALA A 128 12.31 -23.25 -10.87
N ASP A 129 12.25 -21.96 -11.22
CA ASP A 129 11.42 -21.38 -12.28
C ASP A 129 12.13 -20.37 -13.20
N GLY A 130 13.47 -20.39 -13.27
CA GLY A 130 14.28 -19.32 -13.90
C GLY A 130 14.16 -19.10 -15.42
N GLU A 131 13.36 -19.89 -16.15
CA GLU A 131 13.41 -19.94 -17.63
C GLU A 131 12.08 -19.67 -18.35
N TYR A 132 11.04 -19.18 -17.66
CA TYR A 132 9.76 -18.90 -18.32
C TYR A 132 9.84 -17.73 -19.31
N ALA A 133 9.18 -17.91 -20.46
CA ALA A 133 8.82 -16.78 -21.31
C ALA A 133 7.71 -15.92 -20.65
N GLU A 134 7.59 -14.66 -21.05
CA GLU A 134 6.64 -13.72 -20.43
C GLU A 134 5.19 -14.24 -20.45
N ARG A 135 4.76 -14.82 -21.58
CA ARG A 135 3.41 -15.41 -21.70
C ARG A 135 3.21 -16.62 -20.78
N GLU A 136 4.23 -17.46 -20.64
CA GLU A 136 4.17 -18.67 -19.83
C GLU A 136 4.13 -18.32 -18.34
N LEU A 137 4.89 -17.31 -17.92
CA LEU A 137 4.88 -16.79 -16.56
C LEU A 137 3.49 -16.28 -16.16
N LEU A 138 2.84 -15.48 -17.01
CA LEU A 138 1.47 -15.01 -16.75
C LEU A 138 0.47 -16.17 -16.68
N ALA A 139 0.58 -17.15 -17.58
CA ALA A 139 -0.29 -18.32 -17.56
C ALA A 139 -0.09 -19.17 -16.30
N LYS A 140 1.16 -19.31 -15.83
CA LYS A 140 1.48 -19.98 -14.57
C LYS A 140 0.90 -19.22 -13.38
N LEU A 141 1.16 -17.92 -13.27
CA LEU A 141 0.66 -17.12 -12.17
C LEU A 141 -0.87 -17.08 -12.15
N LYS A 142 -1.53 -17.07 -13.32
CA LYS A 142 -2.99 -17.15 -13.38
C LYS A 142 -3.52 -18.45 -12.77
N LYS A 143 -2.89 -19.60 -13.03
CA LYS A 143 -3.25 -20.88 -12.38
C LYS A 143 -3.05 -20.87 -10.87
N ILE A 144 -2.06 -20.12 -10.36
CA ILE A 144 -1.86 -19.93 -8.93
C ILE A 144 -2.99 -19.04 -8.38
N ALA A 145 -3.27 -17.92 -9.04
CA ALA A 145 -4.33 -16.98 -8.66
C ALA A 145 -5.71 -17.64 -8.61
N GLU A 146 -6.05 -18.50 -9.57
CA GLU A 146 -7.32 -19.25 -9.64
C GLU A 146 -7.55 -20.22 -8.46
N LYS A 147 -6.53 -20.48 -7.62
CA LYS A 147 -6.68 -21.22 -6.36
C LYS A 147 -7.29 -20.36 -5.24
N ASN A 148 -7.26 -19.03 -5.39
CA ASN A 148 -7.96 -18.13 -4.48
C ASN A 148 -9.47 -18.16 -4.79
N LYS A 149 -10.29 -18.11 -3.74
CA LYS A 149 -11.74 -18.05 -3.84
C LYS A 149 -12.17 -16.61 -3.56
N VAL A 150 -12.61 -15.89 -4.60
CA VAL A 150 -13.11 -14.52 -4.44
C VAL A 150 -14.53 -14.57 -3.87
N TYR A 151 -14.64 -14.33 -2.56
CA TYR A 151 -15.91 -14.28 -1.81
C TYR A 151 -16.23 -12.82 -1.45
N ARG A 152 -17.52 -12.49 -1.39
CA ARG A 152 -17.94 -11.20 -0.82
C ARG A 152 -17.70 -11.24 0.68
N SER A 153 -16.90 -10.30 1.18
CA SER A 153 -16.38 -10.36 2.55
C SER A 153 -16.88 -9.18 3.38
N PHE A 154 -17.82 -9.45 4.28
CA PHE A 154 -18.38 -8.50 5.26
C PHE A 154 -17.73 -8.68 6.64
N ILE A 155 -16.43 -8.98 6.66
CA ILE A 155 -15.64 -9.19 7.89
C ILE A 155 -15.33 -7.85 8.58
N GLY A 156 -15.10 -6.79 7.79
CA GLY A 156 -14.69 -5.49 8.31
C GLY A 156 -13.31 -5.53 8.95
N THR A 157 -13.19 -5.02 10.17
CA THR A 157 -11.91 -5.01 10.92
C THR A 157 -10.83 -4.19 10.21
N GLY A 158 -11.20 -3.03 9.65
CA GLY A 158 -10.30 -2.08 8.99
C GLY A 158 -10.18 -2.24 7.48
N TYR A 159 -10.88 -3.22 6.88
CA TYR A 159 -10.88 -3.49 5.45
C TYR A 159 -12.30 -3.76 4.96
N THR A 160 -12.70 -3.12 3.87
CA THR A 160 -14.02 -3.28 3.26
C THR A 160 -13.90 -3.24 1.75
N ASP A 161 -14.77 -3.94 1.03
CA ASP A 161 -14.72 -3.82 -0.43
C ASP A 161 -15.15 -2.42 -0.87
N VAL A 162 -14.75 -2.03 -2.08
CA VAL A 162 -14.93 -0.66 -2.57
C VAL A 162 -15.11 -0.65 -4.07
N VAL A 163 -15.93 0.29 -4.56
CA VAL A 163 -16.05 0.50 -6.00
C VAL A 163 -14.91 1.39 -6.44
N VAL A 164 -13.80 0.79 -6.88
CA VAL A 164 -12.67 1.54 -7.44
C VAL A 164 -13.11 2.19 -8.76
N PRO A 165 -13.11 3.54 -8.88
CA PRO A 165 -13.53 4.18 -10.12
C PRO A 165 -12.63 3.74 -11.28
N PRO A 166 -13.18 3.18 -12.38
CA PRO A 166 -12.37 2.64 -13.48
C PRO A 166 -11.41 3.65 -14.10
N VAL A 167 -11.79 4.94 -14.13
CA VAL A 167 -10.92 6.02 -14.60
C VAL A 167 -9.67 6.19 -13.73
N ILE A 168 -9.77 5.97 -12.41
CA ILE A 168 -8.64 6.02 -11.47
C ILE A 168 -7.81 4.75 -11.59
N LEU A 169 -8.46 3.57 -11.62
CA LEU A 169 -7.79 2.28 -11.79
C LEU A 169 -6.87 2.30 -13.03
N ARG A 170 -7.45 2.64 -14.18
CA ARG A 170 -6.75 2.60 -15.47
C ARG A 170 -5.69 3.69 -15.62
N ASN A 171 -5.99 4.92 -15.18
CA ASN A 171 -5.15 6.08 -15.48
C ASN A 171 -4.19 6.47 -14.35
N ILE A 172 -4.24 5.79 -13.19
CA ILE A 172 -3.27 5.96 -12.09
C ILE A 172 -2.61 4.63 -11.74
N LEU A 173 -3.36 3.62 -11.28
CA LEU A 173 -2.76 2.37 -10.80
C LEU A 173 -2.10 1.58 -11.94
N GLU A 174 -2.73 1.54 -13.12
CA GLU A 174 -2.23 0.84 -14.31
C GLU A 174 -1.39 1.74 -15.24
N ASN A 175 -1.07 2.96 -14.81
CA ASN A 175 -0.37 3.95 -15.64
C ASN A 175 1.10 4.16 -15.19
N PRO A 176 2.11 3.80 -16.02
CA PRO A 176 3.52 3.96 -15.65
C PRO A 176 3.94 5.40 -15.41
N GLY A 177 3.20 6.38 -15.96
CA GLY A 177 3.43 7.80 -15.67
C GLY A 177 3.07 8.20 -14.23
N TRP A 178 2.47 7.31 -13.43
CA TRP A 178 2.13 7.53 -12.03
C TRP A 178 2.88 6.62 -11.05
N TYR A 179 3.23 5.39 -11.45
CA TYR A 179 3.87 4.42 -10.56
C TYR A 179 5.39 4.27 -10.73
N THR A 180 6.00 4.80 -11.81
CA THR A 180 7.45 4.58 -12.04
C THR A 180 8.34 5.67 -11.47
N GLN A 181 7.79 6.85 -11.14
CA GLN A 181 8.52 7.87 -10.39
C GLN A 181 8.62 7.51 -8.91
N TYR A 182 9.62 8.08 -8.24
CA TYR A 182 9.85 7.88 -6.81
C TYR A 182 9.47 9.12 -6.00
N THR A 183 9.94 9.19 -4.75
CA THR A 183 9.79 10.33 -3.85
C THR A 183 10.05 11.66 -4.59
N PRO A 184 9.22 12.71 -4.42
CA PRO A 184 9.38 14.01 -5.07
C PRO A 184 10.53 14.84 -4.47
N TYR A 185 11.76 14.32 -4.51
CA TYR A 185 12.97 15.00 -4.06
C TYR A 185 13.30 16.24 -4.91
N HIS A 186 12.90 16.24 -6.17
CA HIS A 186 13.04 17.34 -7.12
C HIS A 186 11.67 17.96 -7.42
N PRO A 187 11.24 18.99 -6.66
CA PRO A 187 9.86 19.48 -6.71
C PRO A 187 9.44 20.02 -8.08
N GLU A 188 10.36 20.64 -8.82
CA GLU A 188 10.10 21.33 -10.09
C GLU A 188 9.62 20.37 -11.20
N ILE A 189 10.02 19.09 -11.10
CA ILE A 189 9.63 18.00 -12.01
C ILE A 189 8.74 16.96 -11.31
N SER A 190 8.04 17.39 -10.26
CA SER A 190 7.20 16.54 -9.41
C SER A 190 5.92 17.22 -8.92
N GLN A 191 5.53 18.35 -9.53
CA GLN A 191 4.41 19.16 -9.05
C GLN A 191 3.06 18.41 -9.13
N GLY A 192 2.92 17.45 -10.04
CA GLY A 192 1.70 16.66 -10.21
C GLY A 192 1.39 15.82 -8.97
N ARG A 193 2.27 14.88 -8.62
CA ARG A 193 2.07 14.06 -7.42
C ARG A 193 2.15 14.85 -6.11
N LEU A 194 2.91 15.96 -6.08
CA LEU A 194 2.90 16.85 -4.91
C LEU A 194 1.53 17.52 -4.72
N GLU A 195 0.87 17.97 -5.79
CA GLU A 195 -0.49 18.52 -5.72
C GLU A 195 -1.49 17.45 -5.27
N SER A 196 -1.42 16.24 -5.83
CA SER A 196 -2.29 15.14 -5.44
C SER A 196 -2.11 14.71 -3.97
N LEU A 197 -0.87 14.68 -3.46
CA LEU A 197 -0.60 14.40 -2.05
C LEU A 197 -1.05 15.55 -1.13
N LEU A 198 -1.06 16.80 -1.62
CA LEU A 198 -1.66 17.91 -0.89
C LEU A 198 -3.20 17.78 -0.85
N ASN A 199 -3.82 17.31 -1.93
CA ASN A 199 -5.25 16.97 -1.91
C ASN A 199 -5.54 15.88 -0.88
N PHE A 200 -4.72 14.82 -0.81
CA PHE A 200 -4.82 13.78 0.23
C PHE A 200 -4.77 14.38 1.64
N GLN A 201 -3.77 15.21 1.93
CA GLN A 201 -3.67 15.88 3.23
C GLN A 201 -4.90 16.75 3.54
N THR A 202 -5.46 17.40 2.53
CA THR A 202 -6.65 18.23 2.67
C THR A 202 -7.89 17.38 2.96
N VAL A 203 -8.07 16.24 2.26
CA VAL A 203 -9.15 15.27 2.54
C VAL A 203 -9.11 14.82 3.99
N VAL A 204 -7.93 14.40 4.45
CA VAL A 204 -7.75 13.92 5.83
C VAL A 204 -8.01 15.04 6.84
N SER A 205 -7.46 16.23 6.62
CA SER A 205 -7.63 17.37 7.53
C SER A 205 -9.10 17.82 7.61
N ASP A 206 -9.79 17.94 6.47
CA ASP A 206 -11.21 18.32 6.43
C ASP A 206 -12.10 17.27 7.11
N LEU A 207 -11.88 15.98 6.86
CA LEU A 207 -12.71 14.92 7.44
C LEU A 207 -12.44 14.73 8.94
N THR A 208 -11.19 14.82 9.39
CA THR A 208 -10.84 14.68 10.81
C THR A 208 -11.06 15.95 11.62
N GLY A 209 -11.13 17.12 10.96
CA GLY A 209 -11.17 18.44 11.58
C GLY A 209 -9.82 18.89 12.15
N LEU A 210 -8.75 18.11 11.97
CA LEU A 210 -7.42 18.40 12.51
C LEU A 210 -6.59 19.27 11.56
N ALA A 211 -5.69 20.07 12.13
CA ALA A 211 -5.02 21.16 11.41
C ALA A 211 -3.97 20.70 10.38
N ALA A 212 -3.34 19.54 10.59
CA ALA A 212 -2.28 19.05 9.71
C ALA A 212 -2.35 17.54 9.54
N ALA A 213 -2.15 17.07 8.30
CA ALA A 213 -2.00 15.66 7.96
C ALA A 213 -0.69 15.42 7.20
N ASN A 214 -0.18 14.18 7.27
CA ASN A 214 1.00 13.78 6.52
C ASN A 214 0.66 13.20 5.13
N ALA A 215 1.68 12.91 4.33
CA ALA A 215 1.57 12.33 3.00
C ALA A 215 1.69 10.79 3.06
N SER A 216 0.89 10.21 3.94
CA SER A 216 0.69 8.79 4.27
C SER A 216 1.69 8.12 5.24
N LEU A 217 1.20 7.06 5.88
CA LEU A 217 1.94 6.01 6.59
C LEU A 217 1.66 4.64 5.93
N LEU A 218 2.18 3.57 6.53
CA LEU A 218 2.21 2.22 5.95
C LEU A 218 0.88 1.47 6.09
N ASP A 219 0.29 1.48 7.29
CA ASP A 219 -1.00 0.86 7.61
C ASP A 219 -1.53 1.43 8.95
N GLU A 220 -2.76 1.08 9.33
CA GLU A 220 -3.40 1.59 10.55
C GLU A 220 -2.63 1.22 11.82
N GLY A 221 -2.15 -0.03 11.92
CA GLY A 221 -1.45 -0.51 13.11
C GLY A 221 -0.13 0.22 13.34
N THR A 222 0.64 0.43 12.28
CA THR A 222 1.88 1.21 12.31
C THR A 222 1.60 2.68 12.59
N ALA A 223 0.51 3.25 12.08
CA ALA A 223 0.07 4.61 12.44
C ALA A 223 -0.27 4.75 13.93
N ALA A 224 -0.86 3.73 14.56
CA ALA A 224 -1.08 3.69 16.01
C ALA A 224 0.25 3.63 16.78
N GLY A 225 1.21 2.85 16.30
CA GLY A 225 2.58 2.83 16.82
C GLY A 225 3.27 4.20 16.73
N GLU A 226 3.07 4.94 15.64
CA GLU A 226 3.60 6.31 15.52
C GLU A 226 2.88 7.30 16.44
N ALA A 227 1.56 7.18 16.62
CA ALA A 227 0.80 8.03 17.53
C ALA A 227 1.26 7.87 18.98
N LEU A 228 1.53 6.64 19.42
CA LEU A 228 2.19 6.34 20.69
C LEU A 228 3.50 7.12 20.84
N VAL A 229 4.38 7.06 19.82
CA VAL A 229 5.69 7.73 19.84
C VAL A 229 5.53 9.26 19.92
N VAL A 230 4.56 9.83 19.19
CA VAL A 230 4.26 11.27 19.28
C VAL A 230 3.81 11.65 20.69
N CYS A 231 2.92 10.86 21.31
CA CYS A 231 2.42 11.12 22.66
C CYS A 231 3.53 11.01 23.72
N LEU A 232 4.42 10.01 23.61
CA LEU A 232 5.57 9.88 24.51
C LEU A 232 6.52 11.08 24.37
N ASN A 233 6.73 11.58 23.14
CA ASN A 233 7.64 12.68 22.85
C ASN A 233 7.03 14.09 23.00
N SER A 234 5.71 14.20 23.24
CA SER A 234 5.05 15.50 23.43
C SER A 234 5.31 16.08 24.82
N SER A 235 5.55 15.21 25.81
CA SER A 235 5.88 15.60 27.19
C SER A 235 7.38 15.74 27.44
N ARG A 236 7.75 16.69 28.31
CA ARG A 236 9.11 16.82 28.85
C ARG A 236 9.34 16.01 30.14
N LYS A 237 8.26 15.48 30.73
CA LYS A 237 8.31 14.72 31.99
C LYS A 237 8.68 13.27 31.71
N LYS A 238 9.71 12.77 32.40
CA LYS A 238 10.31 11.44 32.16
C LYS A 238 9.46 10.26 32.67
N ASP A 239 8.48 10.53 33.52
CA ASP A 239 7.56 9.57 34.12
C ASP A 239 6.30 9.29 33.28
N ARG A 240 6.11 10.00 32.15
CA ARG A 240 5.05 9.71 31.19
C ARG A 240 5.42 8.53 30.29
N ASN A 241 5.07 7.33 30.73
CA ASN A 241 5.38 6.10 30.01
C ASN A 241 4.18 5.15 29.86
N VAL A 242 2.98 5.52 30.32
CA VAL A 242 1.77 4.69 30.19
C VAL A 242 0.94 5.17 29.00
N PHE A 243 0.48 4.25 28.17
CA PHE A 243 -0.43 4.54 27.08
C PHE A 243 -1.64 3.62 27.16
N PHE A 244 -2.82 4.20 27.23
CA PHE A 244 -4.08 3.46 27.27
C PHE A 244 -4.54 3.16 25.85
N ALA A 245 -5.09 1.97 25.61
CA ALA A 245 -5.77 1.64 24.36
C ALA A 245 -7.09 0.94 24.69
N ASP A 246 -8.18 1.40 24.08
CA ASP A 246 -9.47 0.76 24.29
C ASP A 246 -9.47 -0.69 23.76
N ALA A 247 -10.08 -1.59 24.52
CA ALA A 247 -10.17 -3.00 24.16
C ALA A 247 -10.94 -3.25 22.86
N ASN A 248 -11.79 -2.30 22.42
CA ASN A 248 -12.55 -2.39 21.18
C ASN A 248 -11.84 -1.75 19.96
N CYS A 249 -10.55 -1.41 20.06
CA CYS A 249 -9.74 -1.20 18.85
C CYS A 249 -9.58 -2.51 18.06
N HIS A 250 -9.23 -2.41 16.77
CA HIS A 250 -8.99 -3.61 15.96
C HIS A 250 -7.85 -4.48 16.56
N PRO A 251 -7.99 -5.82 16.57
CA PRO A 251 -7.00 -6.70 17.21
C PRO A 251 -5.58 -6.54 16.66
N GLN A 252 -5.44 -6.39 15.34
CA GLN A 252 -4.15 -6.17 14.69
C GLN A 252 -3.53 -4.81 15.05
N THR A 253 -4.35 -3.78 15.23
CA THR A 253 -3.90 -2.45 15.66
C THR A 253 -3.33 -2.50 17.08
N LEU A 254 -4.01 -3.20 18.00
CA LEU A 254 -3.51 -3.46 19.35
C LEU A 254 -2.21 -4.30 19.36
N ALA A 255 -2.10 -5.29 18.49
CA ALA A 255 -0.90 -6.14 18.39
C ALA A 255 0.33 -5.36 17.91
N VAL A 256 0.18 -4.52 16.88
CA VAL A 256 1.28 -3.66 16.38
C VAL A 256 1.64 -2.59 17.42
N LEU A 257 0.65 -1.97 18.06
CA LEU A 257 0.86 -1.00 19.14
C LEU A 257 1.71 -1.58 20.28
N LYS A 258 1.33 -2.76 20.80
CA LYS A 258 2.09 -3.46 21.85
C LYS A 258 3.53 -3.75 21.40
N THR A 259 3.69 -4.28 20.19
CA THR A 259 5.01 -4.59 19.62
C THR A 259 5.90 -3.33 19.51
N ARG A 260 5.32 -2.18 19.17
CA ARG A 260 6.04 -0.90 19.12
C ARG A 260 6.39 -0.36 20.50
N ALA A 261 5.47 -0.45 21.45
CA ALA A 261 5.66 0.09 22.81
C ALA A 261 6.88 -0.47 23.53
N GLU A 262 7.15 -1.76 23.37
CA GLU A 262 8.31 -2.43 23.96
C GLU A 262 9.68 -1.85 23.53
N GLY A 263 9.75 -1.22 22.35
CA GLY A 263 10.95 -0.53 21.88
C GLY A 263 11.22 0.79 22.62
N PHE A 264 10.17 1.39 23.18
CA PHE A 264 10.22 2.67 23.88
C PHE A 264 10.07 2.53 25.40
N GLY A 265 9.94 1.30 25.91
CA GLY A 265 9.71 1.05 27.34
C GLY A 265 8.37 1.59 27.83
N ALA A 266 7.39 1.72 26.95
CA ALA A 266 6.05 2.18 27.28
C ALA A 266 5.19 1.02 27.78
N GLU A 267 4.42 1.26 28.85
CA GLU A 267 3.42 0.35 29.38
C GLU A 267 2.10 0.55 28.63
N ILE A 268 1.58 -0.50 28.00
CA ILE A 268 0.28 -0.47 27.33
C ILE A 268 -0.78 -1.08 28.23
N ILE A 269 -1.80 -0.29 28.57
CA ILE A 269 -3.00 -0.76 29.27
C ILE A 269 -4.10 -0.93 28.23
N VAL A 270 -4.66 -2.14 28.15
CA VAL A 270 -5.81 -2.43 27.29
C VAL A 270 -7.00 -2.73 28.18
N ASP A 271 -8.01 -1.86 28.16
CA ASP A 271 -9.22 -1.98 28.99
C ASP A 271 -10.41 -1.25 28.32
N ASP A 272 -11.59 -1.32 28.93
CA ASP A 272 -12.77 -0.54 28.50
C ASP A 272 -12.69 0.90 29.00
N TYR A 273 -12.62 1.86 28.07
CA TYR A 273 -12.53 3.28 28.38
C TYR A 273 -13.68 3.81 29.26
N LYS A 274 -14.86 3.16 29.21
CA LYS A 274 -16.04 3.57 29.98
C LYS A 274 -15.91 3.27 31.47
N THR A 275 -15.21 2.18 31.82
CA THR A 275 -15.12 1.68 33.20
C THR A 275 -13.74 1.90 33.82
N PHE A 276 -12.71 2.13 33.01
CA PHE A 276 -11.34 2.31 33.49
C PHE A 276 -11.14 3.59 34.31
N ASP A 277 -10.49 3.46 35.48
CA ASP A 277 -10.14 4.60 36.32
C ASP A 277 -8.86 5.30 35.85
N PHE A 278 -8.98 6.19 34.87
CA PHE A 278 -7.85 7.01 34.41
C PHE A 278 -7.19 7.86 35.52
N ALA A 279 -7.91 8.24 36.59
CA ALA A 279 -7.32 9.06 37.64
C ALA A 279 -6.18 8.31 38.36
N SER A 280 -6.27 6.98 38.44
CA SER A 280 -5.21 6.10 38.98
C SER A 280 -3.86 6.23 38.26
N LEU A 281 -3.85 6.67 36.99
CA LEU A 281 -2.64 6.85 36.21
C LEU A 281 -1.90 8.16 36.53
N GLY A 282 -2.63 9.16 37.03
CA GLY A 282 -2.09 10.48 37.35
C GLY A 282 -1.26 11.07 36.19
N ASN A 283 -0.07 11.57 36.52
CA ASN A 283 0.84 12.17 35.55
C ASN A 283 1.57 11.16 34.64
N ARG A 284 1.35 9.85 34.76
CA ARG A 284 2.04 8.82 33.97
C ARG A 284 1.45 8.62 32.57
N LEU A 285 0.20 9.03 32.36
CA LEU A 285 -0.51 8.86 31.09
C LEU A 285 0.12 9.72 30.00
N ALA A 286 0.64 9.10 28.95
CA ALA A 286 1.14 9.76 27.74
C ALA A 286 0.01 10.02 26.74
N GLY A 287 -0.92 9.08 26.59
CA GLY A 287 -2.07 9.22 25.72
C GLY A 287 -3.04 8.04 25.82
N ALA A 288 -4.20 8.19 25.18
CA ALA A 288 -5.24 7.19 25.10
C ALA A 288 -5.65 6.98 23.64
N LEU A 289 -5.80 5.72 23.20
CA LEU A 289 -6.26 5.35 21.87
C LEU A 289 -7.68 4.79 21.93
N VAL A 290 -8.57 5.29 21.07
CA VAL A 290 -9.93 4.78 20.87
C VAL A 290 -10.21 4.63 19.37
N SER A 291 -11.19 3.80 19.01
CA SER A 291 -11.67 3.66 17.62
C SER A 291 -13.02 4.32 17.41
N TYR A 292 -13.24 4.89 16.23
CA TYR A 292 -14.45 5.64 15.88
C TYR A 292 -14.86 5.41 14.41
N PRO A 293 -15.86 4.53 14.14
CA PRO A 293 -16.50 3.58 15.07
C PRO A 293 -15.52 2.52 15.62
N ASP A 294 -15.92 1.83 16.70
CA ASP A 294 -15.12 0.75 17.29
C ASP A 294 -15.11 -0.53 16.43
N THR A 295 -14.30 -1.53 16.80
CA THR A 295 -14.18 -2.77 16.03
C THR A 295 -15.49 -3.55 15.90
N TYR A 296 -16.47 -3.32 16.77
CA TYR A 296 -17.77 -3.99 16.76
C TYR A 296 -18.87 -3.10 16.16
N GLY A 297 -18.53 -1.89 15.72
CA GLY A 297 -19.41 -0.94 15.05
C GLY A 297 -19.99 0.14 15.96
N ASN A 298 -19.72 0.15 17.27
CA ASN A 298 -20.29 1.17 18.14
C ASN A 298 -19.67 2.54 17.90
N ILE A 299 -20.51 3.58 17.96
CA ILE A 299 -20.06 4.96 17.84
C ILE A 299 -19.95 5.54 19.26
N GLY A 300 -18.71 5.76 19.72
CA GLY A 300 -18.41 6.24 21.06
C GLY A 300 -18.52 7.77 21.23
N GLU A 301 -19.05 8.21 22.38
CA GLU A 301 -19.05 9.61 22.80
C GLU A 301 -17.78 9.94 23.59
N TYR A 302 -16.78 10.52 22.92
CA TYR A 302 -15.43 10.65 23.49
C TYR A 302 -15.11 12.00 24.13
N LYS A 303 -16.03 12.97 24.14
CA LYS A 303 -15.75 14.31 24.70
C LYS A 303 -15.32 14.26 26.16
N ALA A 304 -16.04 13.52 27.00
CA ALA A 304 -15.71 13.37 28.42
C ALA A 304 -14.39 12.62 28.64
N LEU A 305 -14.09 11.64 27.77
CA LEU A 305 -12.80 10.95 27.79
C LEU A 305 -11.66 11.89 27.43
N ALA A 306 -11.83 12.71 26.38
CA ALA A 306 -10.84 13.71 25.95
C ALA A 306 -10.49 14.65 27.11
N ASP A 307 -11.51 15.20 27.77
CA ASP A 307 -11.33 16.10 28.92
C ASP A 307 -10.53 15.42 30.04
N LYS A 308 -10.89 14.18 30.40
CA LYS A 308 -10.18 13.40 31.43
C LYS A 308 -8.72 13.12 31.06
N VAL A 309 -8.45 12.78 29.80
CA VAL A 309 -7.09 12.54 29.29
C VAL A 309 -6.27 13.83 29.31
N HIS A 310 -6.86 14.96 28.92
CA HIS A 310 -6.22 16.28 28.92
C HIS A 310 -5.95 16.82 30.32
N GLU A 311 -6.84 16.59 31.29
CA GLU A 311 -6.64 16.93 32.70
C GLU A 311 -5.39 16.25 33.28
N LEU A 312 -5.14 15.01 32.88
CA LEU A 312 -3.93 14.27 33.23
C LEU A 312 -2.72 14.69 32.36
N GLY A 313 -2.95 15.51 31.34
CA GLY A 313 -1.97 16.02 30.38
C GLY A 313 -1.48 14.99 29.37
N GLY A 314 -2.26 13.93 29.15
CA GLY A 314 -2.08 13.03 28.00
C GLY A 314 -2.76 13.58 26.75
N GLN A 315 -2.66 12.85 25.64
CA GLN A 315 -3.31 13.20 24.37
C GLN A 315 -4.31 12.12 23.94
N LEU A 316 -5.44 12.52 23.35
CA LEU A 316 -6.42 11.58 22.81
C LEU A 316 -6.09 11.28 21.34
N VAL A 317 -5.94 9.99 21.04
CA VAL A 317 -5.71 9.44 19.70
C VAL A 317 -6.96 8.69 19.26
N VAL A 318 -7.43 8.97 18.06
CA VAL A 318 -8.62 8.33 17.48
C VAL A 318 -8.25 7.58 16.21
N VAL A 319 -8.50 6.27 16.18
CA VAL A 319 -8.54 5.50 14.94
C VAL A 319 -9.90 5.77 14.28
N ALA A 320 -9.92 6.42 13.12
CA ALA A 320 -11.15 6.83 12.47
C ALA A 320 -11.31 6.28 11.05
N ASP A 321 -12.53 5.92 10.69
CA ASP A 321 -12.92 5.56 9.33
C ASP A 321 -13.36 6.81 8.55
N LEU A 322 -12.64 7.18 7.49
CA LEU A 322 -12.91 8.42 6.74
C LEU A 322 -14.30 8.44 6.07
N MET A 323 -14.86 7.28 5.72
CA MET A 323 -16.20 7.22 5.11
C MET A 323 -17.28 7.55 6.15
N SER A 324 -17.15 7.01 7.35
CA SER A 324 -18.03 7.33 8.48
C SER A 324 -17.94 8.81 8.84
N LEU A 325 -16.75 9.41 8.80
CA LEU A 325 -16.55 10.84 9.09
C LEU A 325 -17.22 11.77 8.08
N ALA A 326 -17.67 11.29 6.92
CA ALA A 326 -18.47 12.11 6.01
C ALA A 326 -19.82 12.54 6.61
N VAL A 327 -20.33 11.75 7.56
CA VAL A 327 -21.66 11.88 8.18
C VAL A 327 -21.64 11.86 9.71
N LEU A 328 -20.53 11.44 10.33
CA LEU A 328 -20.30 11.48 11.78
C LEU A 328 -19.44 12.69 12.20
N GLN A 329 -19.65 13.14 13.44
CA GLN A 329 -18.91 14.21 14.09
C GLN A 329 -17.40 13.99 13.94
N ALA A 330 -16.66 15.04 13.55
CA ALA A 330 -15.23 14.94 13.30
C ALA A 330 -14.43 14.81 14.63
N PRO A 331 -13.35 14.02 14.67
CA PRO A 331 -12.49 13.85 15.85
C PRO A 331 -12.06 15.13 16.56
N ALA A 332 -11.71 16.18 15.81
CA ALA A 332 -11.32 17.46 16.41
C ALA A 332 -12.45 18.13 17.20
N GLU A 333 -13.72 17.92 16.80
CA GLU A 333 -14.88 18.56 17.43
C GLU A 333 -15.16 18.01 18.84
N PHE A 334 -14.70 16.79 19.14
CA PHE A 334 -14.80 16.19 20.47
C PHE A 334 -13.45 16.11 21.22
N GLY A 335 -12.41 16.78 20.72
CA GLY A 335 -11.15 16.99 21.45
C GLY A 335 -10.04 15.99 21.14
N ALA A 336 -10.05 15.30 20.00
CA ALA A 336 -8.91 14.49 19.59
C ALA A 336 -7.66 15.37 19.31
N ASP A 337 -6.49 14.89 19.72
CA ASP A 337 -5.20 15.52 19.38
C ASP A 337 -4.59 14.95 18.10
N ILE A 338 -4.86 13.66 17.85
CA ILE A 338 -4.34 12.87 16.74
C ILE A 338 -5.50 12.01 16.20
N ALA A 339 -5.66 11.97 14.89
CA ALA A 339 -6.52 11.00 14.21
C ALA A 339 -5.68 10.19 13.21
N ILE A 340 -5.87 8.88 13.22
CA ILE A 340 -5.21 7.92 12.34
C ILE A 340 -6.23 6.98 11.72
N GLY A 341 -5.85 6.23 10.70
CA GLY A 341 -6.72 5.22 10.12
C GLY A 341 -6.24 4.80 8.74
N ASN A 342 -7.02 3.95 8.08
CA ASN A 342 -6.77 3.48 6.73
C ASN A 342 -7.64 4.23 5.71
N THR A 343 -7.08 4.63 4.57
CA THR A 343 -7.85 5.24 3.47
C THR A 343 -8.27 4.23 2.40
N GLN A 344 -8.13 2.92 2.64
CA GLN A 344 -8.42 1.86 1.67
C GLN A 344 -9.78 2.00 1.00
N ARG A 345 -10.84 2.23 1.77
CA ARG A 345 -12.21 2.34 1.24
C ARG A 345 -12.50 3.63 0.47
N PHE A 346 -11.49 4.48 0.24
CA PHE A 346 -11.55 5.56 -0.74
C PHE A 346 -10.92 5.08 -2.06
N GLY A 347 -11.57 4.11 -2.69
CA GLY A 347 -11.21 3.64 -4.03
C GLY A 347 -9.89 2.89 -4.17
N VAL A 348 -9.45 2.12 -3.16
CA VAL A 348 -8.28 1.23 -3.25
C VAL A 348 -8.70 -0.23 -3.01
N PRO A 349 -8.30 -1.22 -3.86
CA PRO A 349 -8.67 -2.62 -3.66
C PRO A 349 -8.24 -3.20 -2.31
N LEU A 350 -8.89 -4.29 -1.86
CA LEU A 350 -8.55 -4.99 -0.63
C LEU A 350 -7.10 -5.51 -0.61
N GLY A 351 -6.64 -6.10 -1.72
CA GLY A 351 -5.25 -6.52 -1.93
C GLY A 351 -4.71 -7.52 -0.91
N TYR A 352 -5.58 -8.31 -0.25
CA TYR A 352 -5.20 -9.24 0.81
C TYR A 352 -4.34 -8.59 1.92
N GLY A 353 -4.62 -7.31 2.22
CA GLY A 353 -3.98 -6.55 3.28
C GLY A 353 -3.25 -5.29 2.83
N GLY A 354 -2.99 -5.13 1.53
CA GLY A 354 -2.38 -3.92 1.01
C GLY A 354 -1.93 -3.99 -0.45
N PRO A 355 -1.28 -2.92 -0.95
CA PRO A 355 -0.91 -1.72 -0.20
C PRO A 355 -2.10 -0.75 0.00
N HIS A 356 -2.14 -0.07 1.15
CA HIS A 356 -3.09 1.01 1.42
C HIS A 356 -2.40 2.18 2.10
N ALA A 357 -2.83 3.41 1.85
CA ALA A 357 -2.32 4.56 2.57
C ALA A 357 -3.01 4.68 3.93
N ALA A 358 -2.24 4.59 5.01
CA ALA A 358 -2.72 5.06 6.30
C ALA A 358 -2.57 6.58 6.39
N PHE A 359 -3.49 7.24 7.08
CA PHE A 359 -3.39 8.67 7.35
C PHE A 359 -2.94 8.93 8.79
N PHE A 360 -2.31 10.08 8.99
CA PHE A 360 -1.98 10.62 10.31
C PHE A 360 -2.25 12.11 10.30
N ALA A 361 -3.22 12.55 11.09
CA ALA A 361 -3.58 13.95 11.28
C ALA A 361 -3.44 14.36 12.74
N THR A 362 -3.12 15.62 12.99
CA THR A 362 -2.88 16.12 14.35
C THR A 362 -3.11 17.62 14.46
N THR A 363 -3.16 18.11 15.69
CA THR A 363 -3.18 19.54 16.01
C THR A 363 -1.88 20.24 15.60
N GLU A 364 -1.92 21.57 15.45
CA GLU A 364 -0.75 22.36 15.08
C GLU A 364 0.42 22.21 16.07
N ALA A 365 0.12 21.98 17.35
CA ALA A 365 1.12 21.78 18.41
C ALA A 365 2.04 20.57 18.16
N ASN A 366 1.56 19.56 17.43
CA ASN A 366 2.29 18.33 17.14
C ASN A 366 2.99 18.33 15.78
N GLN A 367 2.81 19.35 14.93
CA GLN A 367 3.30 19.35 13.54
C GLN A 367 4.80 19.04 13.39
N ARG A 368 5.62 19.43 14.38
CA ARG A 368 7.08 19.20 14.37
C ARG A 368 7.48 17.77 14.72
N ARG A 369 6.55 16.94 15.20
CA ARG A 369 6.75 15.54 15.60
C ARG A 369 6.09 14.56 14.64
N VAL A 370 5.29 15.04 13.69
CA VAL A 370 4.57 14.18 12.72
C VAL A 370 5.55 13.23 12.02
N PRO A 371 5.21 11.93 11.92
CA PRO A 371 6.00 10.94 11.19
C PRO A 371 5.85 11.12 9.67
N GLY A 372 6.91 10.77 8.94
CA GLY A 372 6.90 10.78 7.48
C GLY A 372 6.82 12.15 6.83
N ARG A 373 6.46 12.14 5.56
CA ARG A 373 6.51 13.30 4.66
C ARG A 373 5.31 14.21 4.85
N ILE A 374 5.49 15.51 4.62
CA ILE A 374 4.40 16.50 4.58
C ILE A 374 4.62 17.36 3.35
N ILE A 375 3.58 17.56 2.54
CA ILE A 375 3.57 18.51 1.44
C ILE A 375 3.21 19.88 1.98
N GLY A 376 4.01 20.88 1.62
CA GLY A 376 3.76 22.28 1.93
C GLY A 376 3.66 23.13 0.67
N VAL A 377 2.85 24.18 0.76
CA VAL A 377 2.80 25.25 -0.23
C VAL A 377 3.98 26.19 -0.01
N SER A 378 4.66 26.57 -1.09
CA SER A 378 5.81 27.46 -1.14
C SER A 378 5.68 28.39 -2.35
N ARG A 379 6.75 29.13 -2.65
CA ARG A 379 6.90 29.93 -3.87
C ARG A 379 8.15 29.51 -4.64
N ASP A 380 8.09 29.60 -5.97
CA ASP A 380 9.26 29.45 -6.85
C ASP A 380 10.07 30.77 -6.93
N ALA A 381 11.10 30.79 -7.78
CA ALA A 381 11.96 31.95 -7.98
C ALA A 381 11.24 33.15 -8.63
N GLU A 382 10.13 32.93 -9.34
CA GLU A 382 9.31 33.96 -9.97
C GLU A 382 8.17 34.44 -9.04
N GLY A 383 8.04 33.83 -7.85
CA GLY A 383 7.00 34.14 -6.88
C GLY A 383 5.69 33.39 -7.09
N ASN A 384 5.61 32.48 -8.06
CA ASN A 384 4.44 31.65 -8.31
C ASN A 384 4.26 30.62 -7.19
N ARG A 385 3.00 30.22 -6.94
CA ARG A 385 2.68 29.15 -5.97
C ARG A 385 3.23 27.81 -6.48
N ALA A 386 4.01 27.13 -5.64
CA ALA A 386 4.56 25.80 -5.91
C ALA A 386 4.48 24.89 -4.67
N TYR A 387 4.59 23.59 -4.86
CA TYR A 387 4.53 22.59 -3.78
C TYR A 387 5.91 21.96 -3.54
N ARG A 388 6.18 21.53 -2.31
CA ARG A 388 7.41 20.78 -1.97
C ARG A 388 7.22 19.93 -0.72
N LEU A 389 8.15 19.02 -0.46
CA LEU A 389 8.30 18.40 0.86
C LEU A 389 8.70 19.48 1.89
N ALA A 390 7.95 19.56 2.98
CA ALA A 390 8.10 20.54 4.05
C ALA A 390 8.58 19.90 5.35
N LEU A 391 9.30 20.69 6.16
CA LEU A 391 9.84 20.27 7.46
C LEU A 391 10.66 18.96 7.39
N GLN A 392 11.45 18.79 6.32
CA GLN A 392 12.19 17.55 6.03
C GLN A 392 13.23 17.21 7.11
N THR A 393 13.63 18.17 7.95
CA THR A 393 14.52 17.92 9.08
C THR A 393 13.94 16.92 10.08
N ARG A 394 12.63 16.61 10.05
CA ARG A 394 12.04 15.55 10.87
C ARG A 394 12.44 14.14 10.42
N GLU A 395 12.80 13.97 9.15
CA GLU A 395 12.92 12.67 8.48
C GLU A 395 14.31 12.03 8.64
N GLN A 396 14.36 10.71 8.49
CA GLN A 396 15.56 9.88 8.71
C GLN A 396 16.78 10.30 7.86
N HIS A 397 16.58 10.80 6.64
CA HIS A 397 17.68 11.16 5.74
C HIS A 397 18.46 12.40 6.21
N ILE A 398 17.89 13.20 7.13
CA ILE A 398 18.56 14.33 7.77
C ILE A 398 18.91 14.01 9.22
N ARG A 399 17.93 13.54 10.02
CA ARG A 399 18.11 13.37 11.48
C ARG A 399 18.47 11.98 11.94
N ARG A 400 18.48 10.97 11.05
CA ARG A 400 18.88 9.59 11.35
C ARG A 400 18.19 9.07 12.61
N GLU A 401 18.93 8.66 13.63
CA GLU A 401 18.41 8.14 14.90
C GLU A 401 17.59 9.16 15.71
N LYS A 402 17.68 10.46 15.39
CA LYS A 402 16.90 11.55 16.02
C LYS A 402 15.69 11.98 15.19
N ALA A 403 15.39 11.26 14.12
CA ALA A 403 14.19 11.50 13.31
C ALA A 403 12.91 11.21 14.11
N SER A 404 11.76 11.69 13.62
CA SER A 404 10.47 11.37 14.26
C SER A 404 10.05 9.91 14.07
N SER A 405 10.53 9.26 13.00
CA SER A 405 10.25 7.88 12.63
C SER A 405 11.35 7.35 11.70
N ASN A 406 11.46 6.02 11.59
CA ASN A 406 12.32 5.36 10.60
C ASN A 406 11.71 5.32 9.19
N ILE A 407 10.43 5.69 9.02
CA ILE A 407 9.73 5.61 7.74
C ILE A 407 10.47 6.39 6.62
N CYS A 408 10.57 5.77 5.44
CA CYS A 408 11.22 6.35 4.26
C CYS A 408 10.33 6.20 3.01
N THR A 409 10.18 4.96 2.52
CA THR A 409 9.10 4.61 1.60
C THR A 409 7.81 4.54 2.40
N ALA A 410 6.75 5.15 1.87
CA ALA A 410 5.39 5.13 2.41
C ALA A 410 4.43 4.68 1.29
N GLN A 411 3.18 5.14 1.30
CA GLN A 411 2.13 4.62 0.41
C GLN A 411 1.57 5.70 -0.54
N ALA A 412 2.48 6.46 -1.17
CA ALA A 412 2.14 7.67 -1.92
C ALA A 412 1.20 7.44 -3.12
N LEU A 413 1.37 6.35 -3.88
CA LEU A 413 0.49 6.03 -5.01
C LEU A 413 -0.96 5.79 -4.55
N LEU A 414 -1.12 5.09 -3.42
CA LEU A 414 -2.43 4.76 -2.86
C LEU A 414 -3.07 5.98 -2.18
N ALA A 415 -2.27 6.85 -1.58
CA ALA A 415 -2.72 8.15 -1.10
C ALA A 415 -3.23 9.03 -2.27
N ASN A 416 -2.57 8.98 -3.43
CA ASN A 416 -3.04 9.67 -4.63
C ASN A 416 -4.35 9.07 -5.16
N MET A 417 -4.51 7.74 -5.15
CA MET A 417 -5.79 7.11 -5.51
C MET A 417 -6.92 7.57 -4.58
N ALA A 418 -6.69 7.56 -3.26
CA ALA A 418 -7.68 8.03 -2.28
C ALA A 418 -8.02 9.53 -2.43
N ALA A 419 -7.03 10.37 -2.74
CA ALA A 419 -7.27 11.77 -3.06
C ALA A 419 -8.13 11.93 -4.32
N MET A 420 -7.85 11.15 -5.36
CA MET A 420 -8.58 11.21 -6.63
C MET A 420 -10.01 10.69 -6.48
N TYR A 421 -10.23 9.68 -5.64
CA TYR A 421 -11.56 9.23 -5.24
C TYR A 421 -12.37 10.38 -4.63
N ALA A 422 -11.78 11.10 -3.67
CA ALA A 422 -12.44 12.24 -3.05
C ALA A 422 -12.66 13.43 -4.01
N VAL A 423 -11.73 13.68 -4.93
CA VAL A 423 -11.90 14.69 -6.00
C VAL A 423 -13.03 14.30 -6.95
N TYR A 424 -13.16 13.01 -7.29
CA TYR A 424 -14.16 12.51 -8.24
C TYR A 424 -15.57 12.57 -7.67
N HIS A 425 -15.74 12.10 -6.43
CA HIS A 425 -17.06 12.06 -5.79
C HIS A 425 -17.46 13.38 -5.16
N GLY A 426 -16.48 14.18 -4.70
CA GLY A 426 -16.73 15.42 -3.98
C GLY A 426 -17.48 15.21 -2.64
N PRO A 427 -17.83 16.31 -1.94
CA PRO A 427 -18.52 16.22 -0.66
C PRO A 427 -19.90 15.56 -0.74
N GLU A 428 -20.65 15.82 -1.81
CA GLU A 428 -22.00 15.27 -2.00
C GLU A 428 -21.97 13.78 -2.32
N GLY A 429 -21.10 13.35 -3.24
CA GLY A 429 -20.96 11.94 -3.60
C GLY A 429 -20.48 11.09 -2.43
N ILE A 430 -19.48 11.56 -1.68
CA ILE A 430 -19.00 10.85 -0.48
C ILE A 430 -20.11 10.72 0.57
N ARG A 431 -20.88 11.80 0.83
CA ARG A 431 -22.04 11.71 1.74
C ARG A 431 -23.12 10.76 1.22
N ALA A 432 -23.37 10.72 -0.09
CA ALA A 432 -24.34 9.80 -0.68
C ALA A 432 -23.90 8.35 -0.49
N ILE A 433 -22.61 8.05 -0.69
CA ILE A 433 -22.04 6.73 -0.44
C ILE A 433 -22.17 6.35 1.04
N ALA A 434 -21.73 7.22 1.96
CA ALA A 434 -21.82 6.96 3.39
C ALA A 434 -23.27 6.71 3.87
N ASN A 435 -24.21 7.55 3.44
CA ASN A 435 -25.63 7.38 3.78
C ASN A 435 -26.23 6.11 3.17
N ARG A 436 -25.83 5.73 1.96
CA ARG A 436 -26.26 4.47 1.33
C ARG A 436 -25.78 3.26 2.14
N ILE A 437 -24.50 3.23 2.51
CA ILE A 437 -23.93 2.16 3.35
C ILE A 437 -24.71 2.06 4.67
N HIS A 438 -24.93 3.19 5.33
CA HIS A 438 -25.68 3.23 6.58
C HIS A 438 -27.12 2.70 6.41
N ARG A 439 -27.83 3.14 5.37
CA ARG A 439 -29.19 2.70 5.07
C ARG A 439 -29.29 1.19 4.86
N PHE A 440 -28.36 0.61 4.09
CA PHE A 440 -28.29 -0.84 3.91
C PHE A 440 -28.07 -1.56 5.25
N THR A 441 -27.23 -0.98 6.10
CA THR A 441 -26.92 -1.51 7.44
C THR A 441 -28.16 -1.47 8.35
N GLN A 442 -28.96 -0.40 8.29
CA GLN A 442 -30.22 -0.31 9.01
C GLN A 442 -31.24 -1.35 8.55
N ILE A 443 -31.36 -1.55 7.23
CA ILE A 443 -32.27 -2.56 6.68
C ILE A 443 -31.85 -3.96 7.12
N LEU A 444 -30.53 -4.25 7.09
CA LEU A 444 -30.01 -5.52 7.59
C LEU A 444 -30.29 -5.68 9.09
N ALA A 445 -30.01 -4.67 9.90
CA ALA A 445 -30.26 -4.70 11.34
C ALA A 445 -31.73 -5.00 11.66
N ALA A 446 -32.66 -4.35 10.95
CA ALA A 446 -34.09 -4.58 11.10
C ALA A 446 -34.50 -5.99 10.63
N SER A 447 -33.91 -6.49 9.54
CA SER A 447 -34.18 -7.85 9.02
C SER A 447 -33.70 -8.92 9.99
N VAL A 448 -32.50 -8.75 10.55
CA VAL A 448 -31.91 -9.62 11.57
C VAL A 448 -32.75 -9.63 12.84
N ALA A 449 -33.24 -8.46 13.27
CA ALA A 449 -34.14 -8.34 14.42
C ALA A 449 -35.49 -9.02 14.18
N ALA A 450 -36.08 -8.85 12.99
CA ALA A 450 -37.33 -9.48 12.59
C ALA A 450 -37.23 -11.02 12.55
N ALA A 451 -36.05 -11.55 12.23
CA ALA A 451 -35.76 -12.99 12.30
C ALA A 451 -35.47 -13.52 13.72
N GLY A 452 -35.55 -12.67 14.75
CA GLY A 452 -35.44 -13.05 16.16
C GLY A 452 -34.02 -12.97 16.75
N HIS A 453 -33.03 -12.51 15.99
CA HIS A 453 -31.68 -12.24 16.49
C HIS A 453 -31.60 -10.84 17.13
N LYS A 454 -30.60 -10.61 17.99
CA LYS A 454 -30.40 -9.32 18.65
C LYS A 454 -29.18 -8.59 18.07
N VAL A 455 -29.38 -7.38 17.55
CA VAL A 455 -28.28 -6.43 17.28
C VAL A 455 -27.86 -5.84 18.63
N GLU A 456 -26.62 -6.08 19.06
CA GLU A 456 -26.10 -5.65 20.37
C GLU A 456 -25.60 -4.21 20.38
N ASN A 457 -25.45 -3.58 19.22
CA ASN A 457 -24.99 -2.20 19.10
C ASN A 457 -26.05 -1.21 19.60
N ASP A 458 -25.63 -0.26 20.43
CA ASP A 458 -26.46 0.89 20.81
C ASP A 458 -26.51 1.94 19.68
N SER A 459 -25.41 2.06 18.93
CA SER A 459 -25.26 2.93 17.77
C SER A 459 -24.35 2.28 16.74
N TYR A 460 -24.52 2.59 15.44
CA TYR A 460 -23.66 2.03 14.40
C TYR A 460 -23.67 2.83 13.10
N PHE A 461 -22.57 2.75 12.35
CA PHE A 461 -22.48 3.25 10.98
C PHE A 461 -22.77 2.13 9.98
N ASP A 462 -21.84 1.20 9.81
CA ASP A 462 -21.87 0.14 8.80
C ASP A 462 -21.68 -1.29 9.36
N THR A 463 -21.42 -1.40 10.65
CA THR A 463 -20.98 -2.64 11.30
C THR A 463 -21.95 -3.04 12.39
N LEU A 464 -22.40 -4.30 12.34
CA LEU A 464 -23.32 -4.90 13.29
C LEU A 464 -22.66 -6.05 14.05
N ARG A 465 -22.84 -6.05 15.37
CA ARG A 465 -22.56 -7.15 16.28
C ARG A 465 -23.87 -7.85 16.62
N ILE A 466 -24.07 -9.03 16.05
CA ILE A 466 -25.35 -9.75 16.09
C ILE A 466 -25.23 -10.93 17.06
N ARG A 467 -25.97 -10.88 18.17
CA ARG A 467 -26.20 -12.02 19.06
C ARG A 467 -27.32 -12.89 18.50
N LEU A 468 -27.02 -14.17 18.29
CA LEU A 468 -27.97 -15.09 17.69
C LEU A 468 -29.01 -15.60 18.71
N ALA A 469 -30.26 -15.79 18.28
CA ALA A 469 -31.33 -16.44 19.04
C ALA A 469 -30.92 -17.86 19.46
N ASP A 470 -31.31 -18.31 20.67
CA ASP A 470 -30.84 -19.56 21.31
C ASP A 470 -30.85 -20.79 20.40
N SER A 471 -31.82 -20.87 19.49
CA SER A 471 -31.97 -21.93 18.49
C SER A 471 -30.97 -21.92 17.33
N THR A 472 -30.06 -20.95 17.24
CA THR A 472 -29.13 -20.78 16.10
C THR A 472 -27.71 -20.51 16.56
N THR A 473 -26.76 -21.26 16.01
CA THR A 473 -25.32 -21.13 16.34
C THR A 473 -24.58 -20.31 15.29
N ALA A 474 -23.44 -19.72 15.67
CA ALA A 474 -22.58 -19.02 14.71
C ALA A 474 -22.10 -19.97 13.60
N THR A 475 -21.81 -21.24 13.93
CA THR A 475 -21.40 -22.25 12.96
C THR A 475 -22.43 -22.45 11.85
N GLU A 476 -23.73 -22.52 12.18
CA GLU A 476 -24.81 -22.63 11.20
C GLU A 476 -24.91 -21.39 10.31
N ILE A 477 -24.83 -20.19 10.89
CA ILE A 477 -24.83 -18.93 10.13
C ILE A 477 -23.67 -18.87 9.15
N HIS A 478 -22.45 -19.22 9.59
CA HIS A 478 -21.29 -19.24 8.71
C HIS A 478 -21.37 -20.32 7.64
N ALA A 479 -22.01 -21.47 7.90
CA ALA A 479 -22.24 -22.50 6.88
C ALA A 479 -23.20 -21.99 5.78
N ARG A 480 -24.32 -21.35 6.16
CA ARG A 480 -25.26 -20.72 5.20
C ARG A 480 -24.61 -19.60 4.39
N ALA A 481 -23.68 -18.87 5.00
CA ALA A 481 -22.90 -17.82 4.33
C ALA A 481 -21.90 -18.41 3.33
N ASP A 482 -21.20 -19.49 3.69
CA ASP A 482 -20.26 -20.20 2.83
C ASP A 482 -20.95 -20.78 1.58
N GLU A 483 -22.15 -21.36 1.72
CA GLU A 483 -23.00 -21.81 0.60
C GLU A 483 -23.29 -20.69 -0.43
N ARG A 484 -23.27 -19.43 0.02
CA ARG A 484 -23.50 -18.23 -0.80
C ARG A 484 -22.21 -17.50 -1.17
N ARG A 485 -21.04 -18.05 -0.83
CA ARG A 485 -19.72 -17.42 -1.03
C ARG A 485 -19.59 -16.06 -0.32
N ILE A 486 -20.11 -15.99 0.90
CA ILE A 486 -20.07 -14.81 1.77
C ILE A 486 -19.22 -15.11 3.02
N ASN A 487 -18.32 -14.19 3.36
CA ASN A 487 -17.62 -14.20 4.64
C ASN A 487 -18.22 -13.20 5.62
N LEU A 488 -18.44 -13.64 6.86
CA LEU A 488 -18.82 -12.80 8.00
C LEU A 488 -17.74 -12.89 9.08
N ARG A 489 -17.69 -11.93 10.00
CA ARG A 489 -16.73 -11.98 11.11
C ARG A 489 -17.19 -12.94 12.19
N ARG A 490 -16.37 -13.96 12.46
CA ARG A 490 -16.54 -14.84 13.64
C ARG A 490 -16.13 -14.06 14.89
N ILE A 491 -17.07 -13.82 15.82
CA ILE A 491 -16.78 -13.18 17.12
C ILE A 491 -16.69 -14.24 18.22
N ASP A 492 -17.76 -15.01 18.40
CA ASP A 492 -17.79 -16.15 19.33
C ASP A 492 -18.82 -17.20 18.84
N SER A 493 -19.09 -18.24 19.64
CA SER A 493 -20.02 -19.32 19.28
C SER A 493 -21.48 -18.88 19.04
N ARG A 494 -21.85 -17.69 19.50
CA ARG A 494 -23.21 -17.13 19.54
C ARG A 494 -23.31 -15.73 18.95
N THR A 495 -22.19 -15.12 18.54
CA THR A 495 -22.15 -13.76 18.01
C THR A 495 -21.39 -13.70 16.69
N VAL A 496 -21.98 -13.00 15.72
CA VAL A 496 -21.44 -12.78 14.38
C VAL A 496 -21.32 -11.28 14.13
N GLY A 497 -20.21 -10.85 13.54
CA GLY A 497 -20.02 -9.49 13.07
C GLY A 497 -20.28 -9.38 11.57
N VAL A 498 -20.93 -8.30 11.14
CA VAL A 498 -21.19 -8.01 9.73
C VAL A 498 -20.89 -6.53 9.47
N THR A 499 -19.93 -6.25 8.58
CA THR A 499 -19.59 -4.90 8.14
C THR A 499 -19.97 -4.72 6.69
N LEU A 500 -20.87 -3.78 6.39
CA LEU A 500 -21.29 -3.47 5.02
C LEU A 500 -20.38 -2.41 4.40
N ASP A 501 -20.40 -2.34 3.08
CA ASP A 501 -19.44 -1.55 2.32
C ASP A 501 -20.07 -0.86 1.10
N GLU A 502 -19.29 -0.08 0.36
CA GLU A 502 -19.80 0.66 -0.81
C GLU A 502 -20.31 -0.27 -1.90
N ALA A 503 -19.64 -1.42 -2.10
CA ALA A 503 -19.91 -2.34 -3.19
C ALA A 503 -21.19 -3.15 -2.99
N ILE A 504 -21.82 -3.10 -1.80
CA ILE A 504 -23.00 -3.90 -1.51
C ILE A 504 -24.15 -3.65 -2.49
N THR A 505 -24.74 -4.73 -2.98
CA THR A 505 -25.93 -4.73 -3.85
C THR A 505 -27.20 -5.08 -3.08
N ARG A 506 -28.38 -4.84 -3.68
CA ARG A 506 -29.65 -5.26 -3.08
C ARG A 506 -29.70 -6.78 -2.96
N GLU A 507 -29.19 -7.49 -3.95
CA GLU A 507 -29.16 -8.95 -4.01
C GLU A 507 -28.32 -9.52 -2.86
N GLU A 508 -27.14 -8.94 -2.60
CA GLU A 508 -26.31 -9.30 -1.46
C GLU A 508 -26.96 -8.97 -0.12
N LEU A 509 -27.66 -7.84 -0.01
CA LEU A 509 -28.43 -7.50 1.19
C LEU A 509 -29.52 -8.55 1.48
N VAL A 510 -30.25 -9.00 0.45
CA VAL A 510 -31.24 -10.07 0.57
C VAL A 510 -30.57 -11.39 0.98
N GLN A 511 -29.46 -11.76 0.35
CA GLN A 511 -28.71 -12.97 0.72
C GLN A 511 -28.25 -12.93 2.19
N LEU A 512 -27.78 -11.77 2.66
CA LEU A 512 -27.44 -11.57 4.07
C LEU A 512 -28.67 -11.74 4.97
N ALA A 513 -29.80 -11.12 4.65
CA ALA A 513 -31.03 -11.26 5.41
C ALA A 513 -31.50 -12.73 5.48
N GLU A 514 -31.42 -13.47 4.37
CA GLU A 514 -31.76 -14.89 4.28
C GLU A 514 -30.84 -15.79 5.12
N ILE A 515 -29.54 -15.48 5.19
CA ILE A 515 -28.60 -16.21 6.06
C ILE A 515 -29.09 -16.19 7.52
N PHE A 516 -29.65 -15.07 7.96
CA PHE A 516 -30.24 -14.88 9.29
C PHE A 516 -31.72 -15.30 9.38
N GLY A 517 -32.32 -15.87 8.33
CA GLY A 517 -33.69 -16.40 8.37
C GLY A 517 -34.82 -15.40 8.06
N SER A 518 -34.48 -14.23 7.50
CA SER A 518 -35.45 -13.31 6.88
C SER A 518 -35.66 -13.67 5.40
N ASP A 519 -36.51 -12.93 4.68
CA ASP A 519 -36.73 -13.10 3.25
C ASP A 519 -36.68 -11.76 2.47
N ALA A 520 -36.71 -11.86 1.13
CA ALA A 520 -36.66 -10.72 0.23
C ALA A 520 -37.86 -9.77 0.40
N ALA A 521 -39.05 -10.30 0.66
CA ALA A 521 -40.26 -9.50 0.83
C ALA A 521 -40.17 -8.61 2.08
N SER A 522 -39.58 -9.15 3.16
CA SER A 522 -39.30 -8.42 4.39
C SER A 522 -38.28 -7.31 4.16
N VAL A 523 -37.21 -7.58 3.41
CA VAL A 523 -36.21 -6.56 3.03
C VAL A 523 -36.85 -5.42 2.24
N ASP A 524 -37.72 -5.74 1.27
CA ASP A 524 -38.41 -4.71 0.48
C ASP A 524 -39.37 -3.87 1.32
N ALA A 525 -40.13 -4.50 2.22
CA ALA A 525 -41.00 -3.80 3.15
C ALA A 525 -40.22 -2.85 4.08
N LEU A 526 -39.08 -3.31 4.61
CA LEU A 526 -38.21 -2.51 5.48
C LEU A 526 -37.52 -1.36 4.73
N THR A 527 -37.20 -1.55 3.45
CA THR A 527 -36.58 -0.52 2.61
C THR A 527 -37.43 0.73 2.50
N ALA A 528 -38.76 0.58 2.45
CA ALA A 528 -39.69 1.71 2.36
C ALA A 528 -39.67 2.60 3.61
N GLY A 529 -39.39 2.03 4.79
CA GLY A 529 -39.32 2.75 6.07
C GLY A 529 -37.91 3.14 6.52
N ALA A 530 -36.86 2.73 5.80
CA ALA A 530 -35.48 2.99 6.18
C ALA A 530 -35.11 4.46 5.93
N ALA A 531 -34.51 5.09 6.95
CA ALA A 531 -34.01 6.47 6.90
C ALA A 531 -33.13 6.69 5.66
N SER A 532 -33.22 7.86 5.04
CA SER A 532 -32.45 8.16 3.82
C SER A 532 -31.03 8.63 4.13
N SER A 533 -30.80 9.09 5.37
CA SER A 533 -29.51 9.57 5.84
C SER A 533 -29.28 9.26 7.33
N VAL A 534 -28.02 9.34 7.75
CA VAL A 534 -27.64 9.25 9.17
C VAL A 534 -28.35 10.29 10.03
N ALA A 535 -28.61 11.49 9.50
CA ALA A 535 -29.30 12.55 10.24
C ALA A 535 -30.78 12.22 10.56
N GLU A 536 -31.41 11.37 9.75
CA GLU A 536 -32.79 10.89 9.95
C GLU A 536 -32.86 9.57 10.72
N SER A 537 -31.70 8.96 10.99
CA SER A 537 -31.58 7.65 11.62
C SER A 537 -31.60 7.76 13.14
N SER A 538 -32.35 6.86 13.80
CA SER A 538 -32.27 6.68 15.24
C SER A 538 -31.08 5.83 15.69
N ALA A 539 -30.34 5.20 14.75
CA ALA A 539 -29.18 4.38 15.05
C ALA A 539 -27.90 5.19 15.32
N VAL A 540 -27.93 6.51 15.10
CA VAL A 540 -26.83 7.41 15.42
C VAL A 540 -27.36 8.53 16.32
N PRO A 541 -26.78 8.73 17.52
CA PRO A 541 -27.18 9.84 18.38
C PRO A 541 -27.05 11.20 17.68
N ALA A 542 -28.05 12.08 17.85
CA ALA A 542 -28.10 13.37 17.16
C ALA A 542 -26.84 14.24 17.36
N GLY A 543 -26.23 14.16 18.55
CA GLY A 543 -24.99 14.89 18.86
C GLY A 543 -23.75 14.39 18.11
N LEU A 544 -23.80 13.17 17.56
CA LEU A 544 -22.71 12.54 16.80
C LEU A 544 -22.91 12.65 15.29
N VAL A 545 -24.03 13.23 14.83
CA VAL A 545 -24.27 13.52 13.42
C VAL A 545 -23.45 14.74 13.01
N ARG A 546 -22.69 14.63 11.92
CA ARG A 546 -21.84 15.71 11.42
C ARG A 546 -22.65 16.94 11.04
N GLN A 547 -22.27 18.09 11.60
CA GLN A 547 -22.83 19.39 11.24
C GLN A 547 -21.87 20.20 10.34
N SER A 548 -20.57 19.96 10.45
CA SER A 548 -19.54 20.68 9.70
C SER A 548 -19.52 20.32 8.21
N ALA A 549 -19.21 21.30 7.36
CA ALA A 549 -18.95 21.07 5.95
C ALA A 549 -17.69 20.20 5.76
N ILE A 550 -17.64 19.44 4.66
CA ILE A 550 -16.48 18.63 4.27
C ILE A 550 -16.00 19.05 2.89
N LEU A 551 -14.71 18.86 2.62
CA LEU A 551 -14.13 18.97 1.28
C LEU A 551 -14.48 20.27 0.58
N THR A 552 -14.36 21.39 1.30
CA THR A 552 -14.87 22.70 0.84
C THR A 552 -13.95 23.36 -0.19
N HIS A 553 -12.72 22.89 -0.31
CA HIS A 553 -11.78 23.42 -1.29
C HIS A 553 -12.29 23.14 -2.72
N PRO A 554 -12.22 24.12 -3.66
CA PRO A 554 -12.79 23.98 -5.01
C PRO A 554 -12.30 22.78 -5.82
N ILE A 555 -11.15 22.20 -5.47
CA ILE A 555 -10.64 20.99 -6.14
C ILE A 555 -11.65 19.83 -6.07
N PHE A 556 -12.40 19.71 -4.96
CA PHE A 556 -13.36 18.64 -4.72
C PHE A 556 -14.73 18.89 -5.36
N SER A 557 -14.89 19.96 -6.13
CA SER A 557 -16.14 20.34 -6.81
C SER A 557 -15.96 20.59 -8.31
N ARG A 558 -14.80 20.26 -8.89
CA ARG A 558 -14.44 20.63 -10.28
C ARG A 558 -14.37 19.48 -11.27
N TYR A 559 -14.10 18.25 -10.81
CA TYR A 559 -13.71 17.15 -11.71
C TYR A 559 -14.58 15.91 -11.49
N HIS A 560 -15.91 16.08 -11.61
CA HIS A 560 -16.89 15.03 -11.32
C HIS A 560 -17.31 14.23 -12.55
N SER A 561 -17.18 14.81 -13.76
CA SER A 561 -17.33 14.00 -14.98
C SER A 561 -16.07 13.19 -15.25
N GLU A 562 -16.23 12.01 -15.85
CA GLU A 562 -15.09 11.15 -16.20
C GLU A 562 -14.09 11.86 -17.12
N THR A 563 -14.58 12.69 -18.05
CA THR A 563 -13.73 13.49 -18.94
C THR A 563 -12.90 14.54 -18.19
N GLU A 564 -13.48 15.21 -17.22
CA GLU A 564 -12.75 16.19 -16.39
C GLU A 564 -11.73 15.51 -15.48
N MET A 565 -12.09 14.38 -14.87
CA MET A 565 -11.17 13.58 -14.06
C MET A 565 -9.99 13.07 -14.89
N LEU A 566 -10.26 12.50 -16.06
CA LEU A 566 -9.21 12.06 -16.99
C LEU A 566 -8.24 13.21 -17.35
N ARG A 567 -8.78 14.39 -17.65
CA ARG A 567 -7.97 15.59 -17.93
C ARG A 567 -7.16 16.04 -16.73
N TYR A 568 -7.73 16.00 -15.52
CA TYR A 568 -7.02 16.37 -14.30
C TYR A 568 -5.86 15.42 -14.00
N ILE A 569 -6.10 14.10 -14.04
CA ILE A 569 -5.07 13.07 -13.86
C ILE A 569 -3.94 13.27 -14.88
N THR A 570 -4.29 13.47 -16.16
CA THR A 570 -3.31 13.70 -17.23
C THR A 570 -2.53 15.00 -17.02
N GLN A 571 -3.20 16.07 -16.59
CA GLN A 571 -2.56 17.36 -16.31
C GLN A 571 -1.52 17.23 -15.19
N LEU A 572 -1.82 16.50 -14.11
CA LEU A 572 -0.85 16.25 -13.05
C LEU A 572 0.29 15.36 -13.53
N GLN A 573 -0.01 14.27 -14.24
CA GLN A 573 1.00 13.37 -14.81
C GLN A 573 2.03 14.14 -15.66
N ASN A 574 1.56 15.08 -16.49
CA ASN A 574 2.43 15.85 -17.39
C ASN A 574 3.38 16.83 -16.65
N LYS A 575 3.18 17.06 -15.34
CA LYS A 575 4.09 17.84 -14.50
C LYS A 575 5.20 17.00 -13.87
N ASP A 576 5.16 15.68 -14.05
CA ASP A 576 6.04 14.73 -13.37
C ASP A 576 6.98 14.03 -14.36
N LEU A 577 8.29 14.01 -14.05
CA LEU A 577 9.23 13.16 -14.75
C LEU A 577 9.15 11.72 -14.19
N SER A 578 8.95 10.75 -15.07
CA SER A 578 8.84 9.32 -14.75
C SER A 578 9.79 8.46 -15.60
N LEU A 579 9.85 7.14 -15.36
CA LEU A 579 10.65 6.24 -16.20
C LEU A 579 10.09 6.09 -17.62
N ALA A 580 8.83 6.46 -17.84
CA ALA A 580 8.27 6.56 -19.19
C ALA A 580 8.90 7.70 -20.01
N ASN A 581 9.62 8.62 -19.37
CA ASN A 581 10.24 9.78 -20.02
C ASN A 581 11.76 9.59 -20.21
N ALA A 582 12.48 9.22 -19.16
CA ALA A 582 13.93 9.15 -19.15
C ALA A 582 14.45 8.27 -18.00
N MET A 583 15.75 7.93 -18.05
CA MET A 583 16.46 7.35 -16.90
C MET A 583 16.40 8.32 -15.70
N ILE A 584 16.05 7.78 -14.54
CA ILE A 584 16.09 8.50 -13.25
C ILE A 584 17.19 7.85 -12.40
N PRO A 585 18.46 8.29 -12.49
CA PRO A 585 19.61 7.59 -11.91
C PRO A 585 19.80 7.90 -10.43
N LEU A 586 18.78 7.64 -9.61
CA LEU A 586 18.84 7.85 -8.17
C LEU A 586 19.66 6.73 -7.50
N GLY A 587 20.82 7.10 -6.96
CA GLY A 587 21.62 6.22 -6.12
C GLY A 587 20.78 5.67 -4.95
N SER A 588 21.03 4.41 -4.59
CA SER A 588 20.30 3.67 -3.54
C SER A 588 18.80 3.41 -3.80
N CYS A 589 18.25 3.78 -4.97
CA CYS A 589 16.83 3.57 -5.29
C CYS A 589 16.58 2.47 -6.33
N THR A 590 17.62 2.06 -7.09
CA THR A 590 17.54 1.00 -8.12
C THR A 590 16.34 1.20 -9.06
N MET A 591 16.29 2.35 -9.73
CA MET A 591 15.22 2.71 -10.68
C MET A 591 15.29 1.89 -11.98
N LYS A 592 14.98 0.59 -11.87
CA LYS A 592 14.94 -0.40 -12.95
C LYS A 592 13.57 -0.41 -13.65
N LEU A 593 13.44 -1.26 -14.67
CA LEU A 593 12.15 -1.52 -15.30
C LEU A 593 11.14 -2.09 -14.29
N ASN A 594 9.94 -1.53 -14.27
CA ASN A 594 8.74 -2.16 -13.73
C ASN A 594 7.96 -2.72 -14.93
N ALA A 595 8.09 -4.00 -15.22
CA ALA A 595 7.58 -4.55 -16.47
C ALA A 595 6.05 -4.69 -16.42
N THR A 596 5.38 -4.42 -17.55
CA THR A 596 3.92 -4.57 -17.63
C THR A 596 3.47 -6.00 -17.27
N THR A 597 4.24 -7.01 -17.69
CA THR A 597 4.02 -8.42 -17.35
C THR A 597 4.04 -8.68 -15.83
N GLU A 598 4.87 -7.96 -15.07
CA GLU A 598 4.93 -8.04 -13.61
C GLU A 598 3.73 -7.34 -12.94
N LEU A 599 3.18 -6.30 -13.59
CA LEU A 599 2.16 -5.44 -13.00
C LEU A 599 0.72 -5.81 -13.36
N ILE A 600 0.46 -6.47 -14.49
CA ILE A 600 -0.88 -6.96 -14.87
C ILE A 600 -1.61 -7.71 -13.72
N PRO A 601 -0.95 -8.62 -12.96
CA PRO A 601 -1.64 -9.42 -11.96
C PRO A 601 -2.15 -8.64 -10.74
N ILE A 602 -1.61 -7.45 -10.46
CA ILE A 602 -1.96 -6.70 -9.23
C ILE A 602 -3.41 -6.22 -9.23
N THR A 603 -4.04 -6.14 -10.41
CA THR A 603 -5.46 -5.76 -10.58
C THR A 603 -6.36 -6.94 -10.90
N TRP A 604 -5.86 -8.18 -10.90
CA TRP A 604 -6.70 -9.36 -11.02
C TRP A 604 -7.57 -9.51 -9.76
N PRO A 605 -8.89 -9.80 -9.90
CA PRO A 605 -9.78 -9.98 -8.76
C PRO A 605 -9.26 -11.02 -7.75
N GLU A 606 -8.62 -12.09 -8.24
CA GLU A 606 -8.07 -13.16 -7.41
C GLU A 606 -6.93 -12.71 -6.48
N PHE A 607 -6.33 -11.54 -6.72
CA PHE A 607 -5.38 -10.90 -5.81
C PHE A 607 -5.98 -9.62 -5.20
N GLY A 608 -6.51 -8.72 -6.02
CA GLY A 608 -7.01 -7.41 -5.60
C GLY A 608 -8.26 -7.42 -4.73
N GLN A 609 -9.12 -8.46 -4.80
CA GLN A 609 -10.42 -8.50 -4.11
C GLN A 609 -10.49 -9.51 -2.95
N ILE A 610 -9.36 -10.04 -2.48
CA ILE A 610 -9.34 -10.94 -1.31
C ILE A 610 -9.20 -10.11 -0.04
N HIS A 611 -10.10 -10.30 0.92
CA HIS A 611 -10.00 -9.68 2.24
C HIS A 611 -8.85 -10.32 3.05
N PRO A 612 -8.00 -9.56 3.79
CA PRO A 612 -6.82 -10.12 4.47
C PRO A 612 -7.12 -11.21 5.49
N PHE A 613 -8.33 -11.21 6.05
CA PHE A 613 -8.76 -12.14 7.11
C PHE A 613 -9.75 -13.21 6.63
N VAL A 614 -9.79 -13.53 5.33
CA VAL A 614 -10.56 -14.69 4.85
C VAL A 614 -10.04 -15.99 5.46
N PRO A 615 -10.88 -17.05 5.56
CA PRO A 615 -10.42 -18.39 5.84
C PRO A 615 -9.25 -18.82 4.93
N ALA A 616 -8.27 -19.52 5.50
CA ALA A 616 -7.03 -19.87 4.79
C ALA A 616 -7.27 -20.68 3.51
N ASP A 617 -8.32 -21.50 3.44
CA ASP A 617 -8.68 -22.29 2.25
C ASP A 617 -9.16 -21.42 1.06
N GLN A 618 -9.51 -20.16 1.31
CA GLN A 618 -9.88 -19.18 0.27
C GLN A 618 -8.66 -18.44 -0.30
N ALA A 619 -7.49 -18.52 0.34
CA ALA A 619 -6.28 -17.80 -0.03
C ALA A 619 -5.11 -18.73 -0.41
N GLN A 620 -5.40 -19.92 -0.96
CA GLN A 620 -4.37 -20.93 -1.30
C GLN A 620 -3.42 -20.48 -2.40
N GLY A 621 -3.88 -19.65 -3.34
CA GLY A 621 -3.03 -19.03 -4.36
C GLY A 621 -2.05 -18.03 -3.74
N TYR A 622 -2.50 -17.21 -2.80
CA TYR A 622 -1.62 -16.34 -2.01
C TYR A 622 -0.61 -17.14 -1.19
N ALA A 623 -1.06 -18.20 -0.49
CA ALA A 623 -0.18 -19.03 0.32
C ALA A 623 0.94 -19.66 -0.50
N GLN A 624 0.61 -20.19 -1.70
CA GLN A 624 1.63 -20.70 -2.61
C GLN A 624 2.56 -19.59 -3.10
N MET A 625 2.02 -18.47 -3.60
CA MET A 625 2.84 -17.36 -4.13
C MET A 625 3.81 -16.81 -3.09
N ILE A 626 3.36 -16.65 -1.84
CA ILE A 626 4.21 -16.19 -0.73
C ILE A 626 5.31 -17.22 -0.45
N LYS A 627 4.96 -18.51 -0.38
CA LYS A 627 5.94 -19.57 -0.11
C LYS A 627 7.01 -19.66 -1.21
N ASP A 628 6.58 -19.63 -2.48
CA ASP A 628 7.49 -19.65 -3.63
C ASP A 628 8.45 -18.45 -3.58
N LEU A 629 7.93 -17.24 -3.26
CA LEU A 629 8.75 -16.05 -3.09
C LEU A 629 9.71 -16.13 -1.88
N GLU A 630 9.25 -16.65 -0.74
CA GLU A 630 10.09 -16.80 0.45
C GLU A 630 11.26 -17.75 0.21
N ASP A 631 11.02 -18.84 -0.52
CA ASP A 631 12.06 -19.81 -0.91
C ASP A 631 13.05 -19.21 -1.90
N ASP A 632 12.56 -18.50 -2.92
CA ASP A 632 13.42 -17.82 -3.90
C ASP A 632 14.30 -16.76 -3.21
N LEU A 633 13.74 -15.97 -2.29
CA LEU A 633 14.49 -14.98 -1.53
C LEU A 633 15.50 -15.61 -0.58
N ALA A 634 15.16 -16.73 0.07
CA ALA A 634 16.09 -17.50 0.90
C ALA A 634 17.27 -18.01 0.07
N ALA A 635 17.02 -18.57 -1.11
CA ALA A 635 18.04 -19.01 -2.05
C ALA A 635 18.94 -17.85 -2.53
N ILE A 636 18.35 -16.70 -2.89
CA ILE A 636 19.09 -15.50 -3.34
C ILE A 636 20.00 -14.94 -2.24
N THR A 637 19.52 -14.94 -0.99
CA THR A 637 20.20 -14.28 0.13
C THR A 637 21.11 -15.21 0.94
N GLY A 638 20.97 -16.52 0.76
CA GLY A 638 21.66 -17.53 1.58
C GLY A 638 21.13 -17.61 3.02
N MET A 639 19.91 -17.13 3.27
CA MET A 639 19.25 -17.18 4.58
C MET A 639 18.44 -18.47 4.71
N ASP A 640 18.28 -19.00 5.93
CA ASP A 640 17.47 -20.20 6.18
C ASP A 640 15.95 -19.96 6.00
N ALA A 641 15.52 -18.71 6.20
CA ALA A 641 14.11 -18.31 6.09
C ALA A 641 14.00 -16.82 5.77
N THR A 642 12.91 -16.45 5.10
CA THR A 642 12.53 -15.06 4.86
C THR A 642 11.08 -14.83 5.28
N THR A 643 10.67 -13.57 5.45
CA THR A 643 9.30 -13.20 5.81
C THR A 643 8.87 -11.98 5.00
N VAL A 644 7.64 -12.00 4.50
CA VAL A 644 7.07 -10.93 3.67
C VAL A 644 6.15 -9.98 4.44
N GLN A 645 6.05 -10.11 5.77
CA GLN A 645 5.20 -9.25 6.59
C GLN A 645 5.64 -7.77 6.61
N PRO A 646 6.95 -7.43 6.70
CA PRO A 646 7.37 -6.03 6.73
C PRO A 646 7.09 -5.31 5.40
N ASN A 647 6.16 -4.35 5.43
CA ASN A 647 5.68 -3.62 4.24
C ASN A 647 6.55 -2.42 3.81
N SER A 648 7.79 -2.34 4.29
CA SER A 648 8.82 -1.42 3.78
C SER A 648 10.21 -1.89 4.22
N GLY A 649 11.27 -1.42 3.57
CA GLY A 649 12.66 -1.70 4.00
C GLY A 649 12.93 -1.28 5.44
N ALA A 650 12.43 -0.10 5.86
CA ALA A 650 12.58 0.39 7.23
C ALA A 650 11.84 -0.49 8.26
N GLN A 651 10.70 -1.07 7.89
CA GLN A 651 10.01 -2.07 8.72
C GLN A 651 10.78 -3.40 8.74
N GLY A 652 11.44 -3.79 7.65
CA GLY A 652 12.33 -4.95 7.59
C GLY A 652 13.52 -4.81 8.54
N GLU A 653 14.17 -3.64 8.56
CA GLU A 653 15.22 -3.31 9.53
C GLU A 653 14.71 -3.42 10.97
N TYR A 654 13.56 -2.81 11.26
CA TYR A 654 12.96 -2.88 12.60
C TYR A 654 12.62 -4.31 13.01
N ALA A 655 12.00 -5.08 12.12
CA ALA A 655 11.65 -6.48 12.38
C ALA A 655 12.90 -7.34 12.61
N GLY A 656 13.95 -7.15 11.81
CA GLY A 656 15.24 -7.84 11.99
C GLY A 656 15.88 -7.53 13.34
N LEU A 657 15.95 -6.25 13.73
CA LEU A 657 16.47 -5.84 15.04
C LEU A 657 15.65 -6.41 16.19
N ARG A 658 14.32 -6.49 16.04
CA ARG A 658 13.43 -7.11 17.02
C ARG A 658 13.65 -8.61 17.13
N ALA A 659 13.86 -9.30 16.01
CA ALA A 659 14.19 -10.72 16.00
C ALA A 659 15.54 -10.99 16.71
N ILE A 660 16.56 -10.16 16.46
CA ILE A 660 17.85 -10.22 17.16
C ILE A 660 17.66 -10.05 18.67
N ARG A 661 16.87 -9.04 19.10
CA ARG A 661 16.58 -8.80 20.51
C ARG A 661 15.85 -9.99 21.15
N ALA A 662 14.86 -10.56 20.47
CA ALA A 662 14.13 -11.73 20.96
C ALA A 662 15.04 -12.96 21.09
N TYR A 663 15.96 -13.16 20.14
CA TYR A 663 16.99 -14.20 20.22
C TYR A 663 17.92 -13.98 21.42
N GLN A 664 18.44 -12.77 21.62
CA GLN A 664 19.30 -12.47 22.78
C GLN A 664 18.57 -12.73 24.10
N GLN A 665 17.28 -12.39 24.19
CA GLN A 665 16.47 -12.69 25.37
C GLN A 665 16.31 -14.20 25.59
N SER A 666 16.09 -14.99 24.54
CA SER A 666 15.89 -16.44 24.65
C SER A 666 17.14 -17.19 25.12
N VAL A 667 18.34 -16.65 24.85
CA VAL A 667 19.62 -17.21 25.31
C VAL A 667 20.15 -16.55 26.59
N GLY A 668 19.36 -15.71 27.26
CA GLY A 668 19.75 -15.05 28.53
C GLY A 668 20.71 -13.87 28.37
N GLU A 669 20.96 -13.41 27.14
CA GLU A 669 21.83 -12.27 26.80
C GLU A 669 21.05 -10.97 26.54
N GLY A 670 19.80 -10.84 27.00
CA GLY A 670 18.93 -9.68 26.75
C GLY A 670 19.44 -8.31 27.28
N ARG A 671 20.65 -8.25 27.84
CA ARG A 671 21.36 -7.01 28.18
C ARG A 671 22.26 -6.49 27.04
N ARG A 672 22.59 -7.31 26.05
CA ARG A 672 23.27 -6.88 24.83
C ARG A 672 22.22 -6.20 23.96
N ASN A 673 22.32 -4.88 23.81
CA ASN A 673 21.49 -4.10 22.88
C ASN A 673 22.32 -3.75 21.65
#